data_AF-A0A351V700-F1
#
_entry.id   AF-A0A351V700-F1
#
_cell.length_a   1.000
_cell.length_b   1.000
_cell.length_c   1.000
_cell.angle_alpha   90.00
_cell.angle_beta   90.00
_cell.angle_gamma   90.00
#
_symmetry.space_group_name_H-M   'P 1'
#
loop_
_entity.id
_entity.type
_entity.pdbx_description
1 polymer ?
#
loop_
_entity_poly.entity_id
_entity_poly.type
_entity_poly.pdbx_seq_one_letter_code
_entity_poly.pdbx_strand_id
1 'polypeptide(L)'
;IDPTVFIDDDGQAYLYFGNPQLYYVKLNEDMVSYSGEIQKVDMSQGFGVSSDPESRTGALYTEGPWFYKRGNLYYMLYAAEGIPENISYSISSSPTGPWTYKGVIMPKGEDGSAFTNHCGVIDYKGHSYFFYHNQRLPGGGGFTRSAAVEEFSYNSDGSFPVIRMSNDGPEQLEALDPYVRNEAEKICFEVGIETESCSNGGMNVANIENGDYIKVSGVDFGTGAESFTASVASATNGGKIEIHLDSIDGLLAGTLDVPGTDGWQNWSEVSCDISGTEGKHDVYFRYIGGDGYLFNVDWWKFKKNNAETSTVSNPIIWSDVPDLDVIRVGDTYYMVSTTMFFNPGAPIMKSKDLVSWKICNYVYDILADGDVQNLKNGKNDYGHGQWASSLRYHNGTYYVFFGSYGTGKSYIYKTNDIEHGTWTKTELNGMYHDASLFFDDDGRNYLIYGAGGTIRVKELNSEMTGFKEGGADKELFSTGLDGLSGEGAHIQKIGDYYYIFLIAWPSNSGRIELCYRSKDILGNYEGRTILDSEGAAQGGIIDTPDGKWYGLVFKDHGAVGRVPVLVPVTWQNDWPIMGINGKVPATIEINGNYNGTFLVTDDDFSYDSNKLALEWQWNHNPDNTAWSVTERKGYLRLRNKSLATNILDAKNTLTQRTEGPFCSSIIKLDASNMKAGDYAGLSAFQYKYGNVGVYIADDGSKKIYMAENGIASSGGEISESYNKIIEEVDMTGNEIYLKVDFKFNDVNESNISYNIDKANFYYSYDGSNWINIGNELSMSYDLKLFTGYRSAIYSYATKTTGGYADIDFFDYERAEWNQPEEIKPNSLGWYFSNGFENDTEDWTGRGTANVASSANTGYVGNHSLFVSGRTSSWNGAQKALSDRVFKPGNEYSFSVNVKFDSEKITDKFFMKLEYSDANGKKQYAHIAEGIAVKGEWMQLSNPNFKIPLGAEDMYLYIETYDGNNNFYIDEAIGAVGGTGILGAGVQKFILGDINFDGVIDAYDMILARQGCLSSFDSTLAQAAADVDQNGVYDKADLVLIQDFILGRIKEFPVA
;
A
#
# COMPACT_ATOMS: atom_id res chain seq x y z
N ILE A 1 -1.45 15.78 -56.39
CA ILE A 1 -1.66 16.50 -55.12
C ILE A 1 -1.69 15.48 -53.99
N ASP A 2 -1.48 15.95 -52.77
CA ASP A 2 -1.53 15.18 -51.52
C ASP A 2 -0.68 13.91 -51.53
N PRO A 3 0.66 14.04 -51.64
CA PRO A 3 1.52 12.87 -51.67
C PRO A 3 1.63 12.20 -50.29
N THR A 4 1.73 10.88 -50.27
CA THR A 4 2.25 10.11 -49.13
C THR A 4 3.44 9.27 -49.56
N VAL A 5 4.47 9.26 -48.71
CA VAL A 5 5.69 8.48 -48.89
C VAL A 5 5.76 7.41 -47.80
N PHE A 6 6.06 6.18 -48.18
CA PHE A 6 6.26 5.06 -47.26
C PHE A 6 7.47 4.22 -47.69
N ILE A 7 8.31 3.83 -46.74
CA ILE A 7 9.45 2.93 -46.95
C ILE A 7 9.07 1.56 -46.39
N ASP A 8 9.07 0.55 -47.26
CA ASP A 8 8.72 -0.82 -46.89
C ASP A 8 9.88 -1.55 -46.19
N ASP A 9 9.61 -2.73 -45.63
CA ASP A 9 10.59 -3.52 -44.87
C ASP A 9 11.80 -3.98 -45.71
N ASP A 10 11.66 -3.98 -47.04
CA ASP A 10 12.74 -4.27 -47.99
C ASP A 10 13.58 -3.03 -48.36
N GLY A 11 13.27 -1.87 -47.78
CA GLY A 11 13.91 -0.59 -48.05
C GLY A 11 13.35 0.16 -49.27
N GLN A 12 12.38 -0.41 -50.01
CA GLN A 12 11.81 0.27 -51.16
C GLN A 12 10.84 1.38 -50.71
N ALA A 13 11.14 2.61 -51.12
CA ALA A 13 10.27 3.76 -50.93
C ALA A 13 9.22 3.88 -52.04
N TYR A 14 7.97 4.11 -51.67
CA TYR A 14 6.82 4.32 -52.55
C TYR A 14 6.25 5.72 -52.33
N LEU A 15 5.93 6.40 -53.44
CA LEU A 15 5.23 7.69 -53.44
C LEU A 15 3.85 7.50 -54.07
N TYR A 16 2.79 7.68 -53.29
CA TYR A 16 1.40 7.70 -53.75
C TYR A 16 0.86 9.13 -53.80
N PHE A 17 0.03 9.46 -54.80
CA PHE A 17 -0.55 10.79 -54.97
C PHE A 17 -1.73 10.80 -55.95
N GLY A 18 -2.58 11.83 -55.90
CA GLY A 18 -3.50 12.16 -57.00
C GLY A 18 -4.93 12.57 -56.59
N ASN A 19 -5.63 13.23 -57.51
CA ASN A 19 -7.06 13.59 -57.45
C ASN A 19 -7.61 13.66 -58.88
N PRO A 20 -8.77 13.04 -59.20
CA PRO A 20 -9.50 12.02 -58.44
C PRO A 20 -8.96 10.62 -58.73
N GLN A 21 -7.85 10.53 -59.46
CA GLN A 21 -7.19 9.29 -59.85
C GLN A 21 -5.97 9.09 -58.97
N LEU A 22 -5.82 7.89 -58.41
CA LEU A 22 -4.66 7.50 -57.62
C LEU A 22 -3.51 7.00 -58.53
N TYR A 23 -2.30 7.45 -58.24
CA TYR A 23 -1.06 7.08 -58.90
C TYR A 23 0.00 6.66 -57.87
N TYR A 24 0.96 5.85 -58.31
CA TYR A 24 2.17 5.58 -57.52
C TYR A 24 3.44 5.53 -58.37
N VAL A 25 4.58 5.74 -57.73
CA VAL A 25 5.91 5.51 -58.31
C VAL A 25 6.88 5.04 -57.23
N LYS A 26 7.95 4.33 -57.62
CA LYS A 26 9.03 3.92 -56.73
C LYS A 26 10.05 5.04 -56.63
N LEU A 27 10.33 5.50 -55.42
CA LEU A 27 11.41 6.46 -55.17
C LEU A 27 12.76 5.72 -55.13
N ASN A 28 13.81 6.43 -55.52
CA ASN A 28 15.18 5.98 -55.35
C ASN A 28 15.64 6.26 -53.89
N GLU A 29 16.76 5.66 -53.49
CA GLU A 29 17.33 5.84 -52.14
C GLU A 29 17.62 7.31 -51.78
N ASP A 30 17.79 8.19 -52.76
CA ASP A 30 18.02 9.62 -52.55
C ASP A 30 16.77 10.40 -52.09
N MET A 31 15.58 9.78 -52.15
CA MET A 31 14.27 10.36 -51.81
C MET A 31 13.90 11.65 -52.57
N VAL A 32 14.68 12.02 -53.59
CA VAL A 32 14.48 13.21 -54.42
C VAL A 32 14.34 12.86 -55.90
N SER A 33 14.58 11.61 -56.29
CA SER A 33 14.36 11.06 -57.62
C SER A 33 13.57 9.74 -57.57
N TYR A 34 13.07 9.30 -58.74
CA TYR A 34 12.27 8.07 -58.86
C TYR A 34 12.73 7.20 -60.03
N SER A 35 12.42 5.91 -60.00
CA SER A 35 12.73 4.95 -61.06
C SER A 35 11.47 4.26 -61.60
N GLY A 36 11.48 3.97 -62.91
CA GLY A 36 10.34 3.40 -63.62
C GLY A 36 9.30 4.44 -64.05
N GLU A 37 8.20 3.94 -64.63
CA GLU A 37 7.07 4.77 -65.05
C GLU A 37 6.09 5.01 -63.90
N ILE A 38 5.46 6.18 -63.86
CA ILE A 38 4.35 6.48 -62.95
C ILE A 38 3.18 5.54 -63.29
N GLN A 39 2.77 4.76 -62.31
CA GLN A 39 1.72 3.75 -62.46
C GLN A 39 0.36 4.34 -62.07
N LYS A 40 -0.65 4.03 -62.87
CA LYS A 40 -2.05 4.36 -62.57
C LYS A 40 -2.69 3.20 -61.82
N VAL A 41 -3.24 3.45 -60.63
CA VAL A 41 -3.98 2.43 -59.88
C VAL A 41 -5.31 2.16 -60.56
N ASP A 42 -5.68 0.89 -60.69
CA ASP A 42 -7.01 0.50 -61.20
C ASP A 42 -8.08 0.85 -60.16
N MET A 43 -8.86 1.90 -60.43
CA MET A 43 -9.92 2.37 -59.54
C MET A 43 -11.22 1.56 -59.68
N SER A 44 -11.33 0.71 -60.70
CA SER A 44 -12.55 -0.08 -60.94
C SER A 44 -12.75 -1.21 -59.93
N GLN A 45 -11.69 -1.57 -59.19
CA GLN A 45 -11.71 -2.58 -58.16
C GLN A 45 -10.99 -2.06 -56.91
N GLY A 46 -11.63 -2.20 -55.75
CA GLY A 46 -10.95 -2.00 -54.47
C GLY A 46 -11.08 -0.62 -53.83
N PHE A 47 -11.81 0.35 -54.40
CA PHE A 47 -11.96 1.71 -53.85
C PHE A 47 -13.41 2.16 -53.68
N GLY A 48 -14.33 1.20 -53.46
CA GLY A 48 -15.77 1.43 -53.38
C GLY A 48 -16.37 1.86 -54.73
N VAL A 49 -17.69 2.02 -54.77
CA VAL A 49 -18.42 2.49 -55.97
C VAL A 49 -19.06 3.83 -55.67
N SER A 50 -18.73 4.84 -56.47
CA SER A 50 -19.33 6.17 -56.40
C SER A 50 -20.82 6.09 -56.66
N SER A 51 -21.61 6.81 -55.86
CA SER A 51 -23.03 7.02 -56.14
C SER A 51 -23.30 8.23 -57.05
N ASP A 52 -22.30 9.11 -57.22
CA ASP A 52 -22.34 10.24 -58.13
C ASP A 52 -22.24 9.78 -59.60
N PRO A 53 -23.28 10.03 -60.43
CA PRO A 53 -23.24 9.72 -61.85
C PRO A 53 -22.20 10.54 -62.63
N GLU A 54 -21.66 11.62 -62.06
CA GLU A 54 -20.58 12.44 -62.64
C GLU A 54 -19.17 12.04 -62.17
N SER A 55 -19.04 10.97 -61.37
CA SER A 55 -17.75 10.49 -60.88
C SER A 55 -16.77 10.18 -62.02
N ARG A 56 -15.60 10.84 -61.99
CA ARG A 56 -14.56 10.73 -63.03
C ARG A 56 -13.87 9.36 -63.07
N THR A 57 -13.89 8.61 -61.97
CA THR A 57 -13.26 7.28 -61.85
C THR A 57 -14.26 6.17 -61.56
N GLY A 58 -15.50 6.50 -61.15
CA GLY A 58 -16.50 5.54 -60.68
C GLY A 58 -16.24 4.97 -59.29
N ALA A 59 -15.17 5.41 -58.61
CA ALA A 59 -14.78 4.97 -57.27
C ALA A 59 -15.06 6.05 -56.22
N LEU A 60 -15.07 5.68 -54.93
CA LEU A 60 -15.27 6.63 -53.83
C LEU A 60 -14.05 7.52 -53.57
N TYR A 61 -12.84 7.11 -54.00
CA TYR A 61 -11.61 7.87 -53.80
C TYR A 61 -11.69 9.27 -54.43
N THR A 62 -11.34 10.30 -53.63
CA THR A 62 -11.27 11.69 -54.08
C THR A 62 -9.83 12.21 -54.05
N GLU A 63 -9.18 12.21 -52.89
CA GLU A 63 -7.81 12.71 -52.71
C GLU A 63 -7.19 12.24 -51.38
N GLY A 64 -6.03 12.80 -51.01
CA GLY A 64 -5.41 12.54 -49.71
C GLY A 64 -5.02 11.08 -49.42
N PRO A 65 -4.32 10.37 -50.32
CA PRO A 65 -3.92 8.99 -50.07
C PRO A 65 -2.96 8.92 -48.88
N TRP A 66 -3.30 8.16 -47.84
CA TRP A 66 -2.41 7.79 -46.74
C TRP A 66 -2.07 6.31 -46.86
N PHE A 67 -0.83 6.04 -47.29
CA PHE A 67 -0.31 4.70 -47.57
C PHE A 67 0.68 4.28 -46.48
N TYR A 68 0.43 3.13 -45.84
CA TYR A 68 1.34 2.54 -44.87
C TYR A 68 1.15 1.02 -44.76
N LYS A 69 2.07 0.35 -44.05
CA LYS A 69 2.01 -1.08 -43.75
C LYS A 69 1.88 -1.33 -42.26
N ARG A 70 1.11 -2.37 -41.90
CA ARG A 70 1.03 -2.91 -40.54
C ARG A 70 0.95 -4.43 -40.60
N GLY A 71 1.92 -5.09 -39.97
CA GLY A 71 2.10 -6.54 -40.10
C GLY A 71 2.26 -6.94 -41.58
N ASN A 72 1.46 -7.90 -42.03
CA ASN A 72 1.52 -8.39 -43.41
C ASN A 72 0.54 -7.68 -44.38
N LEU A 73 -0.06 -6.56 -43.95
CA LEU A 73 -1.07 -5.82 -44.73
C LEU A 73 -0.62 -4.40 -45.03
N TYR A 74 -0.92 -3.95 -46.24
CA TYR A 74 -0.81 -2.57 -46.69
C TYR A 74 -2.17 -1.91 -46.66
N TYR A 75 -2.21 -0.65 -46.23
CA TYR A 75 -3.41 0.14 -46.05
C TYR A 75 -3.32 1.38 -46.92
N MET A 76 -4.43 1.72 -47.55
CA MET A 76 -4.63 2.94 -48.33
C MET A 76 -5.87 3.63 -47.80
N LEU A 77 -5.69 4.69 -47.02
CA LEU A 77 -6.77 5.52 -46.52
C LEU A 77 -6.87 6.77 -47.39
N TYR A 78 -8.06 7.36 -47.50
CA TYR A 78 -8.28 8.49 -48.40
C TYR A 78 -9.55 9.25 -48.07
N ALA A 79 -9.56 10.52 -48.46
CA ALA A 79 -10.78 11.31 -48.54
C ALA A 79 -11.71 10.71 -49.60
N ALA A 80 -12.96 10.48 -49.21
CA ALA A 80 -13.95 9.78 -50.01
C ALA A 80 -15.23 10.60 -50.25
N GLU A 81 -15.86 10.31 -51.39
CA GLU A 81 -16.97 11.00 -52.05
C GLU A 81 -17.94 11.82 -51.14
N GLY A 82 -17.99 13.12 -51.42
CA GLY A 82 -19.00 14.06 -50.91
C GLY A 82 -18.40 15.32 -50.28
N ILE A 83 -19.22 16.35 -50.08
CA ILE A 83 -18.87 17.50 -49.23
C ILE A 83 -19.93 17.60 -48.13
N PRO A 84 -19.56 17.57 -46.83
CA PRO A 84 -18.21 17.28 -46.33
C PRO A 84 -17.73 15.85 -46.69
N GLU A 85 -16.42 15.69 -46.86
CA GLU A 85 -15.77 14.41 -47.18
C GLU A 85 -15.79 13.45 -45.98
N ASN A 86 -15.85 12.16 -46.26
CA ASN A 86 -15.66 11.10 -45.26
C ASN A 86 -14.27 10.46 -45.44
N ILE A 87 -13.77 9.71 -44.46
CA ILE A 87 -12.53 8.93 -44.63
C ILE A 87 -12.87 7.46 -44.86
N SER A 88 -12.37 6.91 -45.96
CA SER A 88 -12.53 5.50 -46.32
C SER A 88 -11.18 4.84 -46.52
N TYR A 89 -11.17 3.51 -46.62
CA TYR A 89 -9.92 2.78 -46.80
C TYR A 89 -10.03 1.46 -47.57
N SER A 90 -8.88 1.04 -48.04
CA SER A 90 -8.65 -0.20 -48.77
C SER A 90 -7.40 -0.90 -48.27
N ILE A 91 -7.35 -2.22 -48.39
CA ILE A 91 -6.18 -3.03 -47.99
C ILE A 91 -5.62 -3.87 -49.13
N SER A 92 -4.34 -4.24 -49.03
CA SER A 92 -3.67 -5.18 -49.93
C SER A 92 -2.62 -6.02 -49.20
N SER A 93 -2.24 -7.15 -49.77
CA SER A 93 -1.06 -7.94 -49.34
C SER A 93 0.22 -7.55 -50.08
N SER A 94 0.18 -6.50 -50.91
CA SER A 94 1.31 -5.99 -51.70
C SER A 94 1.27 -4.46 -51.72
N PRO A 95 2.43 -3.78 -51.76
CA PRO A 95 2.51 -2.32 -51.75
C PRO A 95 1.91 -1.66 -53.00
N THR A 96 1.60 -2.45 -54.04
CA THR A 96 1.05 -1.96 -55.32
C THR A 96 -0.32 -2.52 -55.65
N GLY A 97 -1.00 -3.20 -54.72
CA GLY A 97 -2.26 -3.88 -54.95
C GLY A 97 -2.13 -5.35 -55.40
N PRO A 98 -3.24 -6.03 -55.76
CA PRO A 98 -4.59 -5.47 -55.91
C PRO A 98 -5.18 -4.99 -54.59
N TRP A 99 -5.99 -3.93 -54.65
CA TRP A 99 -6.63 -3.31 -53.49
C TRP A 99 -8.02 -3.89 -53.25
N THR A 100 -8.41 -4.00 -51.98
CA THR A 100 -9.75 -4.43 -51.56
C THR A 100 -10.37 -3.37 -50.68
N TYR A 101 -11.53 -2.85 -51.07
CA TYR A 101 -12.27 -1.86 -50.30
C TYR A 101 -12.77 -2.46 -48.98
N LYS A 102 -12.59 -1.73 -47.86
CA LYS A 102 -12.95 -2.23 -46.54
C LYS A 102 -13.97 -1.38 -45.78
N GLY A 103 -14.29 -0.18 -46.28
CA GLY A 103 -15.38 0.62 -45.73
C GLY A 103 -14.96 2.02 -45.33
N VAL A 104 -15.83 2.63 -44.52
CA VAL A 104 -15.69 3.98 -43.99
C VAL A 104 -15.07 3.90 -42.59
N ILE A 105 -13.97 4.63 -42.38
CA ILE A 105 -13.37 4.83 -41.06
C ILE A 105 -14.11 5.95 -40.34
N MET A 106 -14.20 7.12 -40.98
CA MET A 106 -14.85 8.30 -40.40
C MET A 106 -16.02 8.75 -41.26
N PRO A 107 -17.28 8.68 -40.78
CA PRO A 107 -18.47 9.07 -41.55
C PRO A 107 -18.57 10.58 -41.78
N LYS A 108 -19.31 10.97 -42.83
CA LYS A 108 -19.66 12.37 -43.11
C LYS A 108 -20.91 12.82 -42.32
N GLY A 109 -21.03 14.13 -42.11
CA GLY A 109 -22.25 14.77 -41.59
C GLY A 109 -22.34 14.82 -40.06
N GLU A 110 -21.23 14.57 -39.37
CA GLU A 110 -21.12 14.81 -37.92
C GLU A 110 -20.92 16.30 -37.64
N ASP A 111 -21.41 16.75 -36.49
CA ASP A 111 -21.19 18.11 -36.01
C ASP A 111 -19.69 18.38 -35.88
N GLY A 112 -19.21 19.45 -36.53
CA GLY A 112 -17.79 19.77 -36.65
C GLY A 112 -17.05 19.17 -37.84
N SER A 113 -17.71 18.44 -38.75
CA SER A 113 -17.06 17.92 -39.97
C SER A 113 -16.47 19.05 -40.82
N ALA A 114 -15.19 18.95 -41.19
CA ALA A 114 -14.56 19.89 -42.11
C ALA A 114 -15.05 19.71 -43.56
N PHE A 115 -14.99 20.78 -44.36
CA PHE A 115 -15.32 20.77 -45.78
C PHE A 115 -14.53 19.71 -46.56
N THR A 116 -13.20 19.68 -46.37
CA THR A 116 -12.28 18.64 -46.85
C THR A 116 -11.52 18.03 -45.67
N ASN A 117 -11.33 16.71 -45.68
CA ASN A 117 -10.76 15.95 -44.57
C ASN A 117 -9.62 15.03 -45.05
N HIS A 118 -8.49 15.08 -44.37
CA HIS A 118 -7.31 14.27 -44.67
C HIS A 118 -6.91 13.52 -43.41
N CYS A 119 -6.41 12.29 -43.57
CA CYS A 119 -6.10 11.43 -42.44
C CYS A 119 -4.63 11.08 -42.32
N GLY A 120 -4.21 10.75 -41.10
CA GLY A 120 -2.93 10.13 -40.78
C GLY A 120 -3.10 9.02 -39.76
N VAL A 121 -2.26 7.99 -39.79
CA VAL A 121 -2.28 6.87 -38.84
C VAL A 121 -0.88 6.54 -38.39
N ILE A 122 -0.69 6.43 -37.08
CA ILE A 122 0.58 6.01 -36.45
C ILE A 122 0.31 5.03 -35.30
N ASP A 123 1.29 4.18 -35.03
CA ASP A 123 1.37 3.41 -33.79
C ASP A 123 2.42 4.08 -32.87
N TYR A 124 2.06 4.38 -31.63
CA TYR A 124 2.94 5.02 -30.66
C TYR A 124 2.76 4.40 -29.28
N LYS A 125 3.87 3.97 -28.65
CA LYS A 125 3.90 3.32 -27.32
C LYS A 125 2.90 2.16 -27.13
N GLY A 126 2.61 1.42 -28.20
CA GLY A 126 1.69 0.27 -28.15
C GLY A 126 0.22 0.61 -28.43
N HIS A 127 -0.11 1.88 -28.68
CA HIS A 127 -1.44 2.38 -29.03
C HIS A 127 -1.47 2.84 -30.49
N SER A 128 -2.66 2.84 -31.12
CA SER A 128 -2.85 3.27 -32.51
C SER A 128 -3.69 4.55 -32.57
N TYR A 129 -3.25 5.52 -33.37
CA TYR A 129 -3.85 6.86 -33.42
C TYR A 129 -4.29 7.22 -34.84
N PHE A 130 -5.47 7.82 -34.95
CA PHE A 130 -6.08 8.28 -36.19
C PHE A 130 -6.23 9.80 -36.17
N PHE A 131 -5.45 10.48 -37.01
CA PHE A 131 -5.47 11.92 -37.18
C PHE A 131 -6.43 12.31 -38.30
N TYR A 132 -7.12 13.44 -38.13
CA TYR A 132 -8.10 13.96 -39.08
C TYR A 132 -8.29 15.48 -38.93
N HIS A 133 -9.03 16.09 -39.85
CA HIS A 133 -9.44 17.49 -39.77
C HIS A 133 -10.89 17.66 -39.33
N ASN A 134 -11.13 18.65 -38.46
CA ASN A 134 -12.46 19.14 -38.12
C ASN A 134 -12.52 20.68 -38.20
N GLN A 135 -13.67 21.28 -37.88
CA GLN A 135 -13.87 22.74 -37.85
C GLN A 135 -14.55 23.22 -36.55
N ARG A 136 -14.29 22.55 -35.42
CA ARG A 136 -15.00 22.81 -34.15
C ARG A 136 -14.48 24.04 -33.39
N LEU A 137 -13.25 24.46 -33.60
CA LEU A 137 -12.70 25.64 -32.91
C LEU A 137 -13.40 26.94 -33.35
N PRO A 138 -13.48 27.96 -32.48
CA PRO A 138 -14.03 29.26 -32.84
C PRO A 138 -13.37 29.85 -34.10
N GLY A 139 -14.18 30.32 -35.05
CA GLY A 139 -13.69 30.79 -36.36
C GLY A 139 -13.36 29.66 -37.36
N GLY A 140 -13.60 28.40 -36.98
CA GLY A 140 -13.44 27.24 -37.83
C GLY A 140 -14.38 27.22 -39.03
N GLY A 141 -13.88 26.71 -40.16
CA GLY A 141 -14.62 26.61 -41.41
C GLY A 141 -13.83 25.86 -42.48
N GLY A 142 -14.33 25.86 -43.73
CA GLY A 142 -13.77 25.03 -44.80
C GLY A 142 -12.29 25.28 -45.14
N PHE A 143 -11.75 26.45 -44.79
CA PHE A 143 -10.34 26.81 -45.00
C PHE A 143 -9.56 27.07 -43.68
N THR A 144 -10.24 27.00 -42.53
CA THR A 144 -9.69 27.21 -41.19
C THR A 144 -10.00 25.97 -40.36
N ARG A 145 -9.23 24.90 -40.59
CA ARG A 145 -9.47 23.57 -40.03
C ARG A 145 -8.55 23.31 -38.83
N SER A 146 -9.02 22.49 -37.92
CA SER A 146 -8.28 22.02 -36.75
C SER A 146 -7.81 20.59 -37.00
N ALA A 147 -6.55 20.30 -36.68
CA ALA A 147 -6.08 18.93 -36.58
C ALA A 147 -6.63 18.29 -35.30
N ALA A 148 -7.10 17.05 -35.41
CA ALA A 148 -7.67 16.27 -34.32
C ALA A 148 -7.14 14.84 -34.38
N VAL A 149 -7.26 14.11 -33.27
CA VAL A 149 -6.76 12.74 -33.14
C VAL A 149 -7.70 11.91 -32.26
N GLU A 150 -7.93 10.65 -32.65
CA GLU A 150 -8.55 9.63 -31.80
C GLU A 150 -7.60 8.45 -31.61
N GLU A 151 -7.64 7.82 -30.44
CA GLU A 151 -7.08 6.48 -30.26
C GLU A 151 -8.07 5.43 -30.79
N PHE A 152 -7.57 4.33 -31.35
CA PHE A 152 -8.39 3.20 -31.74
C PHE A 152 -7.64 1.87 -31.60
N SER A 153 -8.40 0.77 -31.65
CA SER A 153 -7.87 -0.58 -31.81
C SER A 153 -8.38 -1.18 -33.12
N TYR A 154 -7.48 -1.82 -33.86
CA TYR A 154 -7.87 -2.60 -35.03
C TYR A 154 -8.75 -3.78 -34.63
N ASN A 155 -9.71 -4.13 -35.49
CA ASN A 155 -10.43 -5.39 -35.37
C ASN A 155 -9.46 -6.57 -35.55
N SER A 156 -9.87 -7.76 -35.09
CA SER A 156 -9.03 -8.96 -35.11
C SER A 156 -8.59 -9.41 -36.51
N ASP A 157 -9.29 -8.98 -37.56
CA ASP A 157 -8.93 -9.24 -38.97
C ASP A 157 -8.05 -8.15 -39.59
N GLY A 158 -7.61 -7.16 -38.80
CA GLY A 158 -6.84 -6.00 -39.24
C GLY A 158 -7.68 -4.87 -39.82
N SER A 159 -9.01 -4.97 -39.84
CA SER A 159 -9.86 -3.86 -40.29
C SER A 159 -9.91 -2.72 -39.27
N PHE A 160 -10.20 -1.50 -39.75
CA PHE A 160 -10.47 -0.35 -38.90
C PHE A 160 -11.88 -0.46 -38.31
N PRO A 161 -12.09 -0.05 -37.05
CA PRO A 161 -13.42 0.28 -36.57
C PRO A 161 -13.92 1.57 -37.23
N VAL A 162 -15.22 1.86 -37.07
CA VAL A 162 -15.74 3.20 -37.35
C VAL A 162 -15.32 4.13 -36.22
N ILE A 163 -14.61 5.20 -36.54
CA ILE A 163 -14.08 6.20 -35.62
C ILE A 163 -14.96 7.47 -35.73
N ARG A 164 -15.35 8.02 -34.57
CA ARG A 164 -16.24 9.18 -34.44
C ARG A 164 -15.46 10.36 -33.86
N MET A 165 -15.81 11.58 -34.23
CA MET A 165 -15.09 12.77 -33.77
C MET A 165 -15.40 13.10 -32.30
N SER A 166 -14.41 13.10 -31.41
CA SER A 166 -14.56 13.47 -30.00
C SER A 166 -14.13 14.92 -29.73
N ASN A 167 -14.45 15.44 -28.54
CA ASN A 167 -13.91 16.72 -28.05
C ASN A 167 -12.72 16.52 -27.11
N ASP A 168 -12.54 15.31 -26.59
CA ASP A 168 -11.60 15.01 -25.51
C ASP A 168 -10.27 14.45 -26.04
N GLY A 169 -10.27 13.84 -27.24
CA GLY A 169 -9.10 13.18 -27.81
C GLY A 169 -8.72 11.89 -27.08
N PRO A 170 -7.50 11.36 -27.33
CA PRO A 170 -7.00 10.15 -26.68
C PRO A 170 -6.62 10.38 -25.21
N GLU A 171 -6.63 9.30 -24.43
CA GLU A 171 -6.15 9.33 -23.04
C GLU A 171 -4.64 9.61 -22.97
N GLN A 172 -4.22 10.29 -21.91
CA GLN A 172 -2.81 10.59 -21.68
C GLN A 172 -2.06 9.34 -21.21
N LEU A 173 -1.01 8.96 -21.94
CA LEU A 173 -0.22 7.75 -21.65
C LEU A 173 0.67 7.87 -20.40
N GLU A 174 1.23 9.05 -20.16
CA GLU A 174 2.17 9.31 -19.06
C GLU A 174 1.92 10.70 -18.48
N ALA A 175 1.99 10.79 -17.16
CA ALA A 175 1.88 12.07 -16.48
C ALA A 175 3.11 12.95 -16.75
N LEU A 176 2.90 14.26 -16.77
CA LEU A 176 3.96 15.23 -16.92
C LEU A 176 4.62 15.51 -15.57
N ASP A 177 5.94 15.39 -15.49
CA ASP A 177 6.72 15.75 -14.30
C ASP A 177 6.90 17.28 -14.21
N PRO A 178 6.30 17.97 -13.22
CA PRO A 178 6.43 19.42 -13.05
C PRO A 178 7.78 19.84 -12.49
N TYR A 179 8.58 18.91 -11.97
CA TYR A 179 9.83 19.19 -11.24
C TYR A 179 11.07 19.20 -12.14
N VAL A 180 10.88 18.98 -13.44
CA VAL A 180 11.89 19.21 -14.48
C VAL A 180 11.58 20.47 -15.26
N ARG A 181 12.54 20.94 -16.06
CA ARG A 181 12.29 22.04 -17.01
C ARG A 181 11.26 21.56 -18.04
N ASN A 182 10.17 22.29 -18.18
CA ASN A 182 9.18 22.10 -19.22
C ASN A 182 9.18 23.34 -20.11
N GLU A 183 9.36 23.15 -21.42
CA GLU A 183 9.25 24.25 -22.38
C GLU A 183 7.82 24.81 -22.39
N ALA A 184 7.68 26.12 -22.53
CA ALA A 184 6.39 26.81 -22.39
C ALA A 184 5.40 26.42 -23.48
N GLU A 185 5.89 26.05 -24.66
CA GLU A 185 5.10 25.56 -25.80
C GLU A 185 4.67 24.08 -25.66
N LYS A 186 5.02 23.41 -24.55
CA LYS A 186 4.55 22.05 -24.25
C LYS A 186 3.14 22.09 -23.65
N ILE A 187 2.14 22.24 -24.51
CA ILE A 187 0.75 22.52 -24.14
C ILE A 187 -0.23 21.58 -24.85
N CYS A 188 -1.43 21.41 -24.28
CA CYS A 188 -2.53 20.66 -24.89
C CYS A 188 -3.72 21.54 -25.30
N PHE A 189 -3.74 22.81 -24.88
CA PHE A 189 -4.73 23.80 -25.28
C PHE A 189 -4.20 25.23 -25.11
N GLU A 190 -4.66 26.17 -25.92
CA GLU A 190 -4.32 27.60 -25.81
C GLU A 190 -5.46 28.50 -26.30
N VAL A 191 -5.46 29.76 -25.85
CA VAL A 191 -6.33 30.83 -26.35
C VAL A 191 -5.54 32.13 -26.46
N GLY A 192 -5.52 32.73 -27.65
CA GLY A 192 -4.90 34.04 -27.93
C GLY A 192 -3.37 34.02 -28.08
N ILE A 193 -2.76 32.85 -27.98
CA ILE A 193 -1.32 32.65 -27.94
C ILE A 193 -0.74 32.35 -29.33
N GLU A 194 0.51 32.72 -29.55
CA GLU A 194 1.34 32.29 -30.68
C GLU A 194 2.69 31.75 -30.16
N THR A 195 3.48 31.13 -31.03
CA THR A 195 4.88 30.75 -30.73
C THR A 195 5.86 31.45 -31.67
N GLU A 196 7.05 31.76 -31.16
CA GLU A 196 8.16 32.31 -31.97
C GLU A 196 9.49 31.65 -31.63
N SER A 197 10.53 31.88 -32.45
CA SER A 197 11.87 31.33 -32.18
C SER A 197 12.51 32.00 -30.96
N CYS A 198 12.94 31.19 -30.00
CA CYS A 198 13.59 31.65 -28.77
C CYS A 198 15.10 31.88 -28.99
N SER A 199 15.63 32.99 -28.48
CA SER A 199 17.07 33.30 -28.54
C SER A 199 17.95 32.30 -27.76
N ASN A 200 17.37 31.57 -26.81
CA ASN A 200 18.03 30.49 -26.08
C ASN A 200 17.97 29.13 -26.82
N GLY A 201 17.38 29.09 -28.02
CA GLY A 201 17.12 27.89 -28.80
C GLY A 201 15.72 27.34 -28.54
N GLY A 202 15.15 26.66 -29.54
CA GLY A 202 13.76 26.17 -29.46
C GLY A 202 12.73 27.24 -29.82
N MET A 203 11.53 27.11 -29.26
CA MET A 203 10.43 28.07 -29.40
C MET A 203 10.14 28.71 -28.04
N ASN A 204 9.39 29.80 -28.02
CA ASN A 204 8.80 30.36 -26.81
C ASN A 204 7.34 30.75 -27.08
N VAL A 205 6.55 30.81 -26.01
CA VAL A 205 5.19 31.38 -26.02
C VAL A 205 5.30 32.90 -26.16
N ALA A 206 4.54 33.47 -27.10
CA ALA A 206 4.60 34.89 -27.48
C ALA A 206 3.21 35.46 -27.84
N ASN A 207 3.19 36.76 -28.14
CA ASN A 207 1.98 37.54 -28.44
C ASN A 207 0.90 37.49 -27.34
N ILE A 208 1.30 37.22 -26.09
CA ILE A 208 0.40 37.14 -24.94
C ILE A 208 -0.27 38.50 -24.70
N GLU A 209 -1.60 38.54 -24.70
CA GLU A 209 -2.43 39.67 -24.26
C GLU A 209 -3.18 39.34 -22.96
N ASN A 210 -3.85 40.35 -22.39
CA ASN A 210 -4.60 40.17 -21.15
C ASN A 210 -5.81 39.24 -21.33
N GLY A 211 -5.85 38.15 -20.56
CA GLY A 211 -6.92 37.15 -20.56
C GLY A 211 -6.59 35.88 -21.33
N ASP A 212 -5.47 35.87 -22.06
CA ASP A 212 -4.98 34.69 -22.77
C ASP A 212 -4.50 33.62 -21.79
N TYR A 213 -4.45 32.37 -22.24
CA TYR A 213 -3.98 31.27 -21.41
C TYR A 213 -3.51 30.06 -22.22
N ILE A 214 -2.70 29.24 -21.55
CA ILE A 214 -2.35 27.89 -22.00
C ILE A 214 -2.80 26.85 -20.96
N LYS A 215 -3.00 25.61 -21.41
CA LYS A 215 -3.29 24.44 -20.57
C LYS A 215 -2.24 23.36 -20.78
N VAL A 216 -1.82 22.73 -19.68
CA VAL A 216 -1.00 21.53 -19.64
C VAL A 216 -1.77 20.43 -18.91
N SER A 217 -1.94 19.26 -19.53
CA SER A 217 -2.74 18.18 -18.95
C SER A 217 -1.92 17.17 -18.14
N GLY A 218 -2.54 16.62 -17.09
CA GLY A 218 -2.04 15.50 -16.30
C GLY A 218 -0.65 15.72 -15.71
N VAL A 219 -0.46 16.87 -15.06
CA VAL A 219 0.75 17.22 -14.33
C VAL A 219 0.74 16.52 -12.97
N ASP A 220 1.78 15.72 -12.66
CA ASP A 220 1.85 14.93 -11.43
C ASP A 220 2.77 15.57 -10.40
N PHE A 221 2.16 16.21 -9.41
CA PHE A 221 2.87 16.87 -8.33
C PHE A 221 3.16 15.93 -7.15
N GLY A 222 2.62 14.71 -7.10
CA GLY A 222 2.75 13.84 -5.94
C GLY A 222 2.35 14.54 -4.63
N THR A 223 3.34 14.89 -3.80
CA THR A 223 3.17 15.55 -2.48
C THR A 223 2.99 17.07 -2.55
N GLY A 224 2.76 17.64 -3.74
CA GLY A 224 2.59 19.08 -3.94
C GLY A 224 3.90 19.83 -4.18
N ALA A 225 3.77 21.07 -4.67
CA ALA A 225 4.87 21.97 -4.96
C ALA A 225 4.94 23.12 -3.95
N GLU A 226 6.17 23.55 -3.63
CA GLU A 226 6.47 24.69 -2.76
C GLU A 226 6.50 26.01 -3.55
N SER A 227 6.99 25.98 -4.78
CA SER A 227 7.12 27.17 -5.63
C SER A 227 7.07 26.84 -7.11
N PHE A 228 6.78 27.85 -7.91
CA PHE A 228 6.80 27.85 -9.37
C PHE A 228 7.85 28.84 -9.86
N THR A 229 8.55 28.50 -10.94
CA THR A 229 9.56 29.35 -11.60
C THR A 229 9.33 29.33 -13.11
N ALA A 230 9.44 30.47 -13.76
CA ALA A 230 9.41 30.59 -15.21
C ALA A 230 10.50 31.54 -15.72
N SER A 231 11.00 31.25 -16.92
CA SER A 231 11.86 32.16 -17.69
C SER A 231 11.01 33.02 -18.61
N VAL A 232 11.02 34.33 -18.36
CA VAL A 232 10.13 35.30 -18.99
C VAL A 232 10.90 36.47 -19.58
N ALA A 233 10.35 37.10 -20.62
CA ALA A 233 10.92 38.29 -21.25
C ALA A 233 9.82 39.31 -21.60
N SER A 234 10.04 40.60 -21.37
CA SER A 234 9.07 41.65 -21.68
C SER A 234 9.76 42.93 -22.10
N ALA A 235 9.31 43.51 -23.22
CA ALA A 235 9.69 44.87 -23.63
C ALA A 235 8.76 45.95 -23.05
N THR A 236 7.78 45.57 -22.22
CA THR A 236 6.82 46.47 -21.59
C THR A 236 7.00 46.44 -20.06
N ASN A 237 5.94 46.73 -19.29
CA ASN A 237 5.98 46.64 -17.83
C ASN A 237 5.77 45.20 -17.31
N GLY A 238 5.60 44.22 -18.20
CA GLY A 238 5.27 42.84 -17.85
C GLY A 238 3.80 42.65 -17.46
N GLY A 239 3.52 41.73 -16.55
CA GLY A 239 2.17 41.32 -16.15
C GLY A 239 2.20 40.25 -15.05
N LYS A 240 1.26 39.32 -15.08
CA LYS A 240 1.17 38.20 -14.14
C LYS A 240 0.84 36.90 -14.85
N ILE A 241 1.30 35.80 -14.28
CA ILE A 241 0.85 34.44 -14.60
C ILE A 241 0.07 33.91 -13.39
N GLU A 242 -1.24 33.75 -13.53
CA GLU A 242 -2.07 33.04 -12.55
C GLU A 242 -2.06 31.53 -12.87
N ILE A 243 -1.82 30.71 -11.85
CA ILE A 243 -1.66 29.26 -11.99
C ILE A 243 -2.90 28.61 -11.39
N HIS A 244 -3.81 28.15 -12.25
CA HIS A 244 -5.06 27.52 -11.84
C HIS A 244 -5.03 26.01 -12.07
N LEU A 245 -5.68 25.25 -11.19
CA LEU A 245 -5.82 23.80 -11.32
C LEU A 245 -7.20 23.39 -11.84
N ASP A 246 -7.22 22.40 -12.72
CA ASP A 246 -8.36 21.65 -13.28
C ASP A 246 -9.35 22.46 -14.14
N SER A 247 -9.42 23.79 -13.97
CA SER A 247 -10.13 24.71 -14.86
C SER A 247 -9.54 26.12 -14.83
N ILE A 248 -9.88 26.95 -15.83
CA ILE A 248 -9.38 28.34 -15.95
C ILE A 248 -9.77 29.25 -14.77
N ASP A 249 -10.85 28.90 -14.05
CA ASP A 249 -11.31 29.58 -12.84
C ASP A 249 -11.25 28.64 -11.61
N GLY A 250 -10.44 27.57 -11.69
CA GLY A 250 -10.26 26.59 -10.64
C GLY A 250 -9.39 27.11 -9.49
N LEU A 251 -8.91 26.20 -8.63
CA LEU A 251 -8.06 26.56 -7.50
C LEU A 251 -6.85 27.37 -7.98
N LEU A 252 -6.71 28.61 -7.49
CA LEU A 252 -5.54 29.44 -7.74
C LEU A 252 -4.38 28.96 -6.84
N ALA A 253 -3.49 28.16 -7.40
CA ALA A 253 -2.34 27.58 -6.69
C ALA A 253 -1.25 28.62 -6.40
N GLY A 254 -1.14 29.65 -7.25
CA GLY A 254 -0.23 30.79 -7.05
C GLY A 254 -0.31 31.82 -8.16
N THR A 255 0.38 32.95 -7.95
CA THR A 255 0.46 34.04 -8.92
C THR A 255 1.89 34.53 -9.04
N LEU A 256 2.45 34.44 -10.25
CA LEU A 256 3.79 34.87 -10.56
C LEU A 256 3.77 36.30 -11.13
N ASP A 257 4.52 37.21 -10.50
CA ASP A 257 4.76 38.56 -11.02
C ASP A 257 5.84 38.53 -12.12
N VAL A 258 5.48 39.03 -13.31
CA VAL A 258 6.39 39.14 -14.46
C VAL A 258 6.81 40.60 -14.63
N PRO A 259 8.10 40.94 -14.45
CA PRO A 259 8.60 42.30 -14.63
C PRO A 259 8.90 42.62 -16.10
N GLY A 260 9.09 43.91 -16.40
CA GLY A 260 9.77 44.34 -17.63
C GLY A 260 11.25 43.90 -17.63
N THR A 261 11.74 43.38 -18.75
CA THR A 261 13.12 42.87 -18.91
C THR A 261 13.91 43.59 -20.02
N ASP A 262 13.42 44.74 -20.46
CA ASP A 262 14.02 45.58 -21.51
C ASP A 262 14.11 44.92 -22.90
N GLY A 263 13.30 43.88 -23.17
CA GLY A 263 13.22 43.27 -24.51
C GLY A 263 12.43 41.96 -24.56
N TRP A 264 11.85 41.64 -25.73
CA TRP A 264 11.05 40.42 -25.97
C TRP A 264 11.83 39.10 -25.92
N GLN A 265 13.16 39.19 -25.93
CA GLN A 265 14.08 38.04 -25.92
C GLN A 265 15.18 38.24 -24.85
N ASN A 266 14.98 39.18 -23.91
CA ASN A 266 15.84 39.37 -22.75
C ASN A 266 15.26 38.57 -21.58
N TRP A 267 15.74 37.35 -21.39
CA TRP A 267 15.15 36.39 -20.45
C TRP A 267 15.58 36.63 -19.00
N SER A 268 14.62 36.52 -18.09
CA SER A 268 14.84 36.52 -16.64
C SER A 268 14.04 35.39 -16.01
N GLU A 269 14.63 34.71 -15.03
CA GLU A 269 13.90 33.77 -14.18
C GLU A 269 13.19 34.52 -13.06
N VAL A 270 11.92 34.19 -12.83
CA VAL A 270 11.10 34.72 -11.74
C VAL A 270 10.34 33.57 -11.08
N SER A 271 10.05 33.71 -9.79
CA SER A 271 9.41 32.65 -8.99
C SER A 271 8.30 33.19 -8.08
N CYS A 272 7.35 32.33 -7.73
CA CYS A 272 6.32 32.57 -6.71
C CYS A 272 6.06 31.32 -5.86
N ASP A 273 5.48 31.51 -4.69
CA ASP A 273 5.05 30.41 -3.83
C ASP A 273 3.83 29.68 -4.43
N ILE A 274 3.72 28.38 -4.13
CA ILE A 274 2.66 27.49 -4.60
C ILE A 274 2.05 26.73 -3.42
N SER A 275 0.76 26.45 -3.50
CA SER A 275 0.05 25.61 -2.53
C SER A 275 -1.12 24.88 -3.16
N GLY A 276 -1.57 23.79 -2.53
CA GLY A 276 -2.78 23.05 -2.93
C GLY A 276 -2.65 22.29 -4.25
N THR A 277 -1.44 21.87 -4.61
CA THR A 277 -1.18 21.14 -5.86
C THR A 277 -0.95 19.65 -5.65
N GLU A 278 -1.39 19.04 -4.54
CA GLU A 278 -1.14 17.62 -4.27
C GLU A 278 -1.88 16.70 -5.25
N GLY A 279 -1.19 15.68 -5.77
CA GLY A 279 -1.75 14.73 -6.74
C GLY A 279 -1.57 15.14 -8.21
N LYS A 280 -2.50 14.73 -9.06
CA LYS A 280 -2.45 14.97 -10.51
C LYS A 280 -3.49 16.01 -10.90
N HIS A 281 -3.07 17.02 -11.65
CA HIS A 281 -3.92 18.13 -12.07
C HIS A 281 -3.70 18.53 -13.52
N ASP A 282 -4.74 19.05 -14.15
CA ASP A 282 -4.55 19.91 -15.32
C ASP A 282 -4.15 21.32 -14.85
N VAL A 283 -3.12 21.91 -15.43
CA VAL A 283 -2.59 23.23 -15.02
C VAL A 283 -2.90 24.25 -16.10
N TYR A 284 -3.52 25.35 -15.69
CA TYR A 284 -3.83 26.51 -16.53
C TYR A 284 -2.91 27.67 -16.13
N PHE A 285 -2.18 28.20 -17.10
CA PHE A 285 -1.40 29.42 -16.95
C PHE A 285 -2.17 30.56 -17.61
N ARG A 286 -2.86 31.37 -16.79
CA ARG A 286 -3.66 32.51 -17.24
C ARG A 286 -2.83 33.78 -17.16
N TYR A 287 -2.78 34.53 -18.25
CA TYR A 287 -1.96 35.73 -18.36
C TYR A 287 -2.80 36.98 -18.13
N ILE A 288 -2.40 37.79 -17.14
CA ILE A 288 -3.13 38.98 -16.70
C ILE A 288 -2.23 40.21 -16.81
N GLY A 289 -2.74 41.31 -17.34
CA GLY A 289 -1.96 42.54 -17.51
C GLY A 289 -2.76 43.72 -18.07
N GLY A 290 -2.04 44.70 -18.62
CA GLY A 290 -2.61 45.87 -19.28
C GLY A 290 -3.00 45.61 -20.74
N ASP A 291 -3.30 46.67 -21.49
CA ASP A 291 -3.63 46.58 -22.92
C ASP A 291 -2.39 46.27 -23.77
N GLY A 292 -2.54 45.43 -24.79
CA GLY A 292 -1.49 45.01 -25.73
C GLY A 292 -0.63 43.85 -25.24
N TYR A 293 0.47 43.57 -25.95
CA TYR A 293 1.36 42.45 -25.62
C TYR A 293 2.06 42.62 -24.27
N LEU A 294 2.02 41.57 -23.45
CA LEU A 294 2.48 41.58 -22.06
C LEU A 294 3.95 41.13 -21.93
N PHE A 295 4.23 39.87 -22.23
CA PHE A 295 5.53 39.22 -22.08
C PHE A 295 5.57 37.92 -22.89
N ASN A 296 6.74 37.30 -22.97
CA ASN A 296 7.00 35.99 -23.54
C ASN A 296 7.42 35.01 -22.42
N VAL A 297 7.20 33.71 -22.63
CA VAL A 297 7.60 32.64 -21.70
C VAL A 297 8.39 31.57 -22.46
N ASP A 298 9.61 31.27 -22.01
CA ASP A 298 10.51 30.28 -22.61
C ASP A 298 10.26 28.89 -21.99
N TRP A 299 10.32 28.78 -20.67
CA TRP A 299 10.09 27.53 -19.95
C TRP A 299 9.57 27.78 -18.53
N TRP A 300 9.07 26.72 -17.90
CA TRP A 300 8.62 26.72 -16.51
C TRP A 300 9.02 25.43 -15.76
N LYS A 301 9.03 25.52 -14.42
CA LYS A 301 9.32 24.41 -13.50
C LYS A 301 8.75 24.69 -12.11
N PHE A 302 8.26 23.65 -11.45
CA PHE A 302 7.94 23.69 -10.02
C PHE A 302 9.09 23.15 -9.16
N LYS A 303 9.09 23.55 -7.89
CA LYS A 303 9.94 22.97 -6.84
C LYS A 303 9.07 22.09 -5.95
N LYS A 304 9.48 20.84 -5.75
CA LYS A 304 8.76 19.87 -4.92
C LYS A 304 8.70 20.33 -3.46
N ASN A 305 7.55 20.12 -2.82
CA ASN A 305 7.41 20.30 -1.38
C ASN A 305 8.15 19.14 -0.67
N ASN A 306 9.27 19.46 -0.01
CA ASN A 306 10.04 18.50 0.78
C ASN A 306 9.50 18.45 2.22
N ALA A 307 8.24 18.07 2.40
CA ALA A 307 7.81 17.60 3.71
C ALA A 307 8.57 16.30 4.01
N GLU A 308 9.24 16.22 5.15
CA GLU A 308 9.87 14.98 5.62
C GLU A 308 8.81 13.87 5.65
N THR A 309 8.96 12.81 4.85
CA THR A 309 8.11 11.63 4.94
C THR A 309 8.71 10.69 5.97
N SER A 310 7.87 10.21 6.88
CA SER A 310 8.27 9.24 7.89
C SER A 310 7.61 7.89 7.62
N THR A 311 8.41 6.83 7.69
CA THR A 311 7.92 5.46 7.67
C THR A 311 7.43 5.06 9.07
N VAL A 312 6.20 4.56 9.15
CA VAL A 312 5.56 4.08 10.38
C VAL A 312 5.24 2.60 10.22
N SER A 313 5.48 1.79 11.26
CA SER A 313 5.07 0.39 11.28
C SER A 313 3.61 0.22 11.71
N ASN A 314 2.91 -0.76 11.14
CA ASN A 314 1.65 -1.27 11.70
C ASN A 314 1.93 -2.35 12.77
N PRO A 315 1.08 -2.50 13.81
CA PRO A 315 -0.05 -1.64 14.14
C PRO A 315 0.37 -0.20 14.45
N ILE A 316 -0.54 0.77 14.43
CA ILE A 316 -0.18 2.15 14.82
C ILE A 316 -0.48 2.44 16.31
N ILE A 317 -1.23 1.53 16.95
CA ILE A 317 -1.39 1.45 18.40
C ILE A 317 -1.29 -0.02 18.84
N TRP A 318 -0.22 -0.45 19.52
CA TRP A 318 -0.02 -1.83 19.99
C TRP A 318 -0.63 -2.05 21.38
N SER A 319 -1.90 -1.69 21.51
CA SER A 319 -2.67 -1.80 22.75
C SER A 319 -4.14 -2.05 22.43
N ASP A 320 -4.92 -2.49 23.43
CA ASP A 320 -6.35 -2.75 23.26
C ASP A 320 -7.14 -1.45 23.05
N VAL A 321 -7.42 -1.16 21.78
CA VAL A 321 -8.23 -0.01 21.32
C VAL A 321 -9.23 -0.50 20.26
N PRO A 322 -10.27 -1.23 20.70
CA PRO A 322 -11.25 -1.82 19.80
C PRO A 322 -12.38 -0.88 19.39
N ASP A 323 -13.17 -1.34 18.42
CA ASP A 323 -14.45 -0.76 17.97
C ASP A 323 -14.33 0.75 17.74
N LEU A 324 -13.26 1.14 17.06
CA LEU A 324 -12.88 2.53 16.92
C LEU A 324 -13.74 3.25 15.86
N ASP A 325 -14.20 4.45 16.19
CA ASP A 325 -14.86 5.35 15.23
C ASP A 325 -14.12 6.69 15.19
N VAL A 326 -13.60 7.03 14.01
CA VAL A 326 -12.72 8.18 13.78
C VAL A 326 -13.43 9.25 12.97
N ILE A 327 -13.23 10.51 13.37
CA ILE A 327 -13.66 11.70 12.63
C ILE A 327 -12.52 12.70 12.52
N ARG A 328 -12.61 13.60 11.55
CA ARG A 328 -11.72 14.75 11.39
C ARG A 328 -12.53 16.03 11.53
N VAL A 329 -12.06 16.95 12.36
CA VAL A 329 -12.61 18.31 12.50
C VAL A 329 -11.48 19.30 12.24
N GLY A 330 -11.50 19.93 11.07
CA GLY A 330 -10.39 20.75 10.59
C GLY A 330 -9.14 19.91 10.35
N ASP A 331 -8.05 20.21 11.06
CA ASP A 331 -6.74 19.55 10.97
C ASP A 331 -6.52 18.52 12.10
N THR A 332 -7.57 18.15 12.83
CA THR A 332 -7.48 17.31 14.03
C THR A 332 -8.37 16.09 13.89
N TYR A 333 -7.80 14.92 14.20
CA TYR A 333 -8.51 13.65 14.24
C TYR A 333 -8.93 13.35 15.67
N TYR A 334 -10.16 12.86 15.83
CA TYR A 334 -10.67 12.33 17.09
C TYR A 334 -11.19 10.93 16.89
N MET A 335 -10.97 10.07 17.88
CA MET A 335 -11.41 8.69 17.88
C MET A 335 -12.09 8.36 19.21
N VAL A 336 -13.18 7.61 19.16
CA VAL A 336 -13.76 6.94 20.33
C VAL A 336 -13.48 5.44 20.24
N SER A 337 -13.30 4.76 21.37
CA SER A 337 -13.07 3.31 21.43
C SER A 337 -13.87 2.66 22.56
N THR A 338 -14.10 1.35 22.47
CA THR A 338 -14.81 0.56 23.48
C THR A 338 -13.96 0.22 24.70
N THR A 339 -14.54 0.35 25.90
CA THR A 339 -13.90 -0.10 27.15
C THR A 339 -14.79 -0.97 28.04
N MET A 340 -15.92 -1.46 27.53
CA MET A 340 -16.78 -2.43 28.22
C MET A 340 -17.21 -1.95 29.62
N PHE A 341 -16.76 -2.64 30.67
CA PHE A 341 -17.09 -2.42 32.08
C PHE A 341 -16.09 -1.50 32.81
N PHE A 342 -15.06 -1.00 32.14
CA PHE A 342 -14.11 -0.06 32.74
C PHE A 342 -14.72 1.35 32.87
N ASN A 343 -14.43 2.03 33.99
CA ASN A 343 -14.93 3.37 34.31
C ASN A 343 -13.77 4.31 34.73
N PRO A 344 -13.66 5.55 34.21
CA PRO A 344 -14.51 6.18 33.19
C PRO A 344 -14.46 5.41 31.87
N GLY A 345 -15.47 5.55 31.00
CA GLY A 345 -15.61 4.72 29.79
C GLY A 345 -15.87 5.52 28.51
N ALA A 346 -15.71 4.84 27.37
CA ALA A 346 -15.65 5.44 26.04
C ALA A 346 -14.58 6.56 25.95
N PRO A 347 -13.28 6.21 25.98
CA PRO A 347 -12.18 7.17 25.83
C PRO A 347 -12.26 7.91 24.51
N ILE A 348 -11.99 9.20 24.55
CA ILE A 348 -11.74 10.04 23.39
C ILE A 348 -10.24 10.23 23.25
N MET A 349 -9.72 9.87 22.07
CA MET A 349 -8.34 10.09 21.68
C MET A 349 -8.23 11.15 20.60
N LYS A 350 -7.10 11.86 20.58
CA LYS A 350 -6.79 12.94 19.62
C LYS A 350 -5.47 12.68 18.91
N SER A 351 -5.41 13.00 17.62
CA SER A 351 -4.21 12.95 16.79
C SER A 351 -4.15 14.10 15.77
N LYS A 352 -2.95 14.40 15.27
CA LYS A 352 -2.69 15.34 14.15
C LYS A 352 -2.21 14.65 12.88
N ASP A 353 -1.85 13.37 12.96
CA ASP A 353 -1.10 12.64 11.95
C ASP A 353 -1.64 11.21 11.72
N LEU A 354 -2.76 10.85 12.38
CA LEU A 354 -3.35 9.51 12.44
C LEU A 354 -2.49 8.43 13.12
N VAL A 355 -1.30 8.76 13.62
CA VAL A 355 -0.33 7.80 14.18
C VAL A 355 0.00 8.08 15.65
N SER A 356 0.14 9.35 16.01
CA SER A 356 0.40 9.81 17.37
C SER A 356 -0.91 10.15 18.07
N TRP A 357 -1.39 9.21 18.89
CA TRP A 357 -2.64 9.35 19.64
C TRP A 357 -2.39 9.55 21.13
N LYS A 358 -3.26 10.35 21.75
CA LYS A 358 -3.34 10.50 23.21
C LYS A 358 -4.78 10.54 23.67
N ILE A 359 -5.05 10.03 24.88
CA ILE A 359 -6.35 10.18 25.53
C ILE A 359 -6.50 11.65 25.94
N CYS A 360 -7.65 12.26 25.62
CA CYS A 360 -7.94 13.65 25.98
C CYS A 360 -9.17 13.81 26.85
N ASN A 361 -10.13 12.88 26.78
CA ASN A 361 -11.35 12.92 27.60
C ASN A 361 -12.01 11.53 27.68
N TYR A 362 -13.04 11.39 28.50
CA TYR A 362 -13.96 10.26 28.53
C TYR A 362 -15.40 10.74 28.37
N VAL A 363 -16.25 9.93 27.74
CA VAL A 363 -17.66 10.29 27.53
C VAL A 363 -18.45 10.23 28.83
N TYR A 364 -18.09 9.34 29.76
CA TYR A 364 -18.75 9.23 31.06
C TYR A 364 -17.80 8.73 32.16
N ASP A 365 -18.06 9.16 33.40
CA ASP A 365 -17.40 8.62 34.59
C ASP A 365 -18.07 7.33 35.09
N ILE A 366 -19.41 7.31 35.10
CA ILE A 366 -20.24 6.19 35.55
C ILE A 366 -21.41 6.03 34.58
N LEU A 367 -21.50 4.90 33.90
CA LEU A 367 -22.57 4.63 32.94
C LEU A 367 -23.94 4.49 33.62
N ALA A 368 -23.99 3.62 34.63
CA ALA A 368 -25.16 3.28 35.44
C ALA A 368 -24.74 2.78 36.85
N ASP A 369 -25.68 2.75 37.80
CA ASP A 369 -25.42 2.47 39.23
C ASP A 369 -26.17 1.20 39.75
N GLY A 370 -26.37 0.21 38.87
CA GLY A 370 -27.01 -1.06 39.22
C GLY A 370 -26.09 -2.04 39.95
N ASP A 371 -26.63 -3.18 40.39
CA ASP A 371 -25.82 -4.25 41.03
C ASP A 371 -24.71 -4.79 40.11
N VAL A 372 -25.02 -4.92 38.81
CA VAL A 372 -24.13 -5.40 37.74
C VAL A 372 -22.91 -4.47 37.59
N GLN A 373 -23.14 -3.16 37.49
CA GLN A 373 -22.07 -2.15 37.33
C GLN A 373 -21.24 -1.95 38.61
N ASN A 374 -21.81 -2.28 39.77
CA ASN A 374 -21.19 -2.02 41.07
C ASN A 374 -20.52 -3.22 41.71
N LEU A 375 -20.43 -4.38 41.05
CA LEU A 375 -19.93 -5.62 41.68
C LEU A 375 -20.67 -5.91 43.00
N LYS A 376 -22.00 -5.87 43.00
CA LYS A 376 -22.84 -6.15 44.17
C LYS A 376 -23.65 -7.43 43.98
N ASN A 377 -23.93 -8.11 45.09
CA ASN A 377 -24.79 -9.30 45.13
C ASN A 377 -24.32 -10.42 44.17
N GLY A 378 -23.00 -10.55 43.96
CA GLY A 378 -22.40 -11.54 43.06
C GLY A 378 -22.62 -11.28 41.58
N LYS A 379 -23.08 -10.08 41.19
CA LYS A 379 -23.27 -9.67 39.79
C LYS A 379 -22.08 -8.87 39.28
N ASN A 380 -21.84 -8.94 37.98
CA ASN A 380 -20.80 -8.21 37.26
C ASN A 380 -21.26 -7.88 35.83
N ASP A 381 -20.61 -6.91 35.21
CA ASP A 381 -20.79 -6.43 33.83
C ASP A 381 -19.64 -6.88 32.91
N TYR A 382 -18.86 -7.91 33.30
CA TYR A 382 -17.77 -8.43 32.47
C TYR A 382 -18.31 -8.92 31.11
N GLY A 383 -17.57 -8.62 30.04
CA GLY A 383 -18.01 -8.88 28.65
C GLY A 383 -19.18 -8.01 28.17
N HIS A 384 -19.64 -7.07 28.99
CA HIS A 384 -20.77 -6.18 28.74
C HIS A 384 -20.37 -4.72 28.99
N GLY A 385 -21.26 -3.86 29.50
CA GLY A 385 -21.00 -2.42 29.59
C GLY A 385 -21.18 -1.69 28.25
N GLN A 386 -20.30 -0.73 27.93
CA GLN A 386 -20.35 0.06 26.68
C GLN A 386 -19.75 -0.73 25.52
N TRP A 387 -20.54 -1.04 24.49
CA TRP A 387 -20.13 -1.68 23.23
C TRP A 387 -19.89 -0.65 22.11
N ALA A 388 -19.55 -1.09 20.90
CA ALA A 388 -19.15 -0.26 19.76
C ALA A 388 -19.85 1.11 19.71
N SER A 389 -19.03 2.15 19.69
CA SER A 389 -19.48 3.54 19.75
C SER A 389 -19.45 4.18 18.37
N SER A 390 -20.31 5.17 18.18
CA SER A 390 -20.23 6.09 17.06
C SER A 390 -19.99 7.51 17.52
N LEU A 391 -19.03 8.20 16.90
CA LEU A 391 -18.65 9.58 17.16
C LEU A 391 -18.92 10.44 15.92
N ARG A 392 -19.67 11.54 16.07
CA ARG A 392 -19.96 12.47 14.96
C ARG A 392 -19.87 13.92 15.43
N TYR A 393 -19.41 14.79 14.54
CA TYR A 393 -19.44 16.24 14.75
C TYR A 393 -20.46 16.87 13.80
N HIS A 394 -21.38 17.67 14.35
CA HIS A 394 -22.41 18.33 13.58
C HIS A 394 -22.76 19.68 14.20
N ASN A 395 -22.67 20.76 13.40
CA ASN A 395 -23.05 22.12 13.78
C ASN A 395 -22.48 22.59 15.14
N GLY A 396 -21.17 22.41 15.36
CA GLY A 396 -20.51 22.87 16.59
C GLY A 396 -20.66 21.93 17.79
N THR A 397 -21.30 20.78 17.61
CA THR A 397 -21.57 19.81 18.69
C THR A 397 -21.02 18.43 18.32
N TYR A 398 -20.35 17.80 19.26
CA TYR A 398 -19.92 16.41 19.18
C TYR A 398 -20.98 15.50 19.79
N TYR A 399 -21.25 14.38 19.14
CA TYR A 399 -22.22 13.36 19.54
C TYR A 399 -21.54 12.01 19.64
N VAL A 400 -21.81 11.29 20.72
CA VAL A 400 -21.44 9.88 20.86
C VAL A 400 -22.69 9.03 21.07
N PHE A 401 -22.81 7.93 20.33
CA PHE A 401 -23.84 6.91 20.53
C PHE A 401 -23.21 5.56 20.87
N PHE A 402 -23.81 4.81 21.80
CA PHE A 402 -23.52 3.38 21.96
C PHE A 402 -24.65 2.63 22.65
N GLY A 403 -24.66 1.31 22.48
CA GLY A 403 -25.52 0.37 23.22
C GLY A 403 -24.81 -0.29 24.40
N SER A 404 -25.59 -0.78 25.36
CA SER A 404 -25.08 -1.55 26.49
C SER A 404 -26.00 -2.71 26.86
N TYR A 405 -25.50 -3.94 26.68
CA TYR A 405 -26.20 -5.15 27.11
C TYR A 405 -26.42 -5.21 28.63
N GLY A 406 -25.44 -4.74 29.42
CA GLY A 406 -25.52 -4.71 30.88
C GLY A 406 -26.65 -3.85 31.44
N THR A 407 -27.06 -2.82 30.69
CA THR A 407 -28.17 -1.93 31.07
C THR A 407 -29.45 -2.15 30.25
N GLY A 408 -29.37 -2.87 29.12
CA GLY A 408 -30.48 -3.06 28.18
C GLY A 408 -30.91 -1.78 27.46
N LYS A 409 -30.02 -0.78 27.39
CA LYS A 409 -30.28 0.56 26.89
C LYS A 409 -29.22 1.01 25.88
N SER A 410 -29.53 2.08 25.17
CA SER A 410 -28.57 2.85 24.37
C SER A 410 -28.50 4.29 24.85
N TYR A 411 -27.43 4.97 24.53
CA TYR A 411 -27.11 6.29 25.05
C TYR A 411 -26.71 7.24 23.92
N ILE A 412 -27.17 8.48 23.99
CA ILE A 412 -26.64 9.60 23.21
C ILE A 412 -25.98 10.57 24.17
N TYR A 413 -24.71 10.88 23.94
CA TYR A 413 -23.96 11.91 24.66
C TYR A 413 -23.67 13.07 23.73
N LYS A 414 -23.73 14.30 24.25
CA LYS A 414 -23.34 15.49 23.49
C LYS A 414 -22.48 16.48 24.28
N THR A 415 -21.52 17.11 23.60
CA THR A 415 -20.68 18.20 24.13
C THR A 415 -20.30 19.17 23.02
N ASN A 416 -20.02 20.43 23.37
CA ASN A 416 -19.43 21.41 22.44
C ASN A 416 -17.90 21.50 22.58
N ASP A 417 -17.34 20.82 23.59
CA ASP A 417 -15.91 20.74 23.85
C ASP A 417 -15.59 19.27 24.13
N ILE A 418 -15.01 18.60 23.13
CA ILE A 418 -14.69 17.18 23.17
C ILE A 418 -13.47 16.88 24.05
N GLU A 419 -12.56 17.85 24.23
CA GLU A 419 -11.29 17.65 24.94
C GLU A 419 -11.41 17.94 26.44
N HIS A 420 -12.21 18.93 26.83
CA HIS A 420 -12.29 19.38 28.21
C HIS A 420 -13.72 19.54 28.75
N GLY A 421 -14.72 19.42 27.87
CA GLY A 421 -16.12 19.58 28.22
C GLY A 421 -16.71 18.35 28.90
N THR A 422 -17.83 18.58 29.59
CA THR A 422 -18.68 17.52 30.14
C THR A 422 -19.74 17.10 29.14
N TRP A 423 -20.08 15.81 29.12
CA TRP A 423 -21.08 15.28 28.21
C TRP A 423 -22.48 15.27 28.82
N THR A 424 -23.47 15.71 28.04
CA THR A 424 -24.89 15.61 28.41
C THR A 424 -25.42 14.26 27.94
N LYS A 425 -25.89 13.43 28.88
CA LYS A 425 -26.43 12.08 28.63
C LYS A 425 -27.92 12.09 28.31
N THR A 426 -28.32 11.35 27.28
CA THR A 426 -29.70 10.92 26.99
C THR A 426 -29.76 9.41 26.93
N GLU A 427 -30.77 8.81 27.58
CA GLU A 427 -30.99 7.36 27.58
C GLU A 427 -32.14 6.98 26.63
N LEU A 428 -31.93 5.94 25.85
CA LEU A 428 -32.91 5.36 24.94
C LEU A 428 -33.28 3.94 25.41
N ASN A 429 -34.56 3.60 25.30
CA ASN A 429 -35.02 2.24 25.57
C ASN A 429 -34.60 1.28 24.45
N GLY A 430 -34.03 0.14 24.84
CA GLY A 430 -33.53 -0.89 23.93
C GLY A 430 -32.03 -0.77 23.69
N MET A 431 -31.40 -1.90 23.37
CA MET A 431 -30.01 -2.00 22.97
C MET A 431 -29.96 -2.06 21.43
N TYR A 432 -29.41 -1.02 20.81
CA TYR A 432 -29.16 -0.96 19.37
C TYR A 432 -27.70 -1.34 19.13
N HIS A 433 -27.48 -2.56 18.66
CA HIS A 433 -26.15 -3.16 18.46
C HIS A 433 -25.40 -2.49 17.32
N ASP A 434 -24.12 -2.20 17.58
CA ASP A 434 -23.13 -1.68 16.64
C ASP A 434 -23.67 -0.60 15.69
N ALA A 435 -24.07 0.52 16.28
CA ALA A 435 -24.79 1.56 15.58
C ALA A 435 -23.93 2.77 15.25
N SER A 436 -24.16 3.37 14.08
CA SER A 436 -23.58 4.64 13.66
C SER A 436 -24.62 5.74 13.52
N LEU A 437 -24.30 6.90 14.10
CA LEU A 437 -25.04 8.14 13.89
C LEU A 437 -24.74 8.71 12.50
N PHE A 438 -25.75 9.34 11.91
CA PHE A 438 -25.62 10.06 10.66
C PHE A 438 -26.51 11.29 10.64
N PHE A 439 -25.92 12.44 10.32
CA PHE A 439 -26.61 13.71 10.12
C PHE A 439 -26.58 14.00 8.62
N ASP A 440 -27.73 13.97 7.96
CA ASP A 440 -27.80 14.14 6.52
C ASP A 440 -27.98 15.61 6.12
N ASP A 441 -27.63 15.92 4.88
CA ASP A 441 -27.72 17.27 4.31
C ASP A 441 -29.17 17.76 4.17
N ASP A 442 -30.14 16.83 4.17
CA ASP A 442 -31.57 17.14 4.16
C ASP A 442 -32.11 17.56 5.56
N GLY A 443 -31.24 17.57 6.57
CA GLY A 443 -31.56 17.94 7.95
C GLY A 443 -32.19 16.81 8.78
N ARG A 444 -32.25 15.58 8.27
CA ARG A 444 -32.71 14.39 9.01
C ARG A 444 -31.54 13.69 9.69
N ASN A 445 -31.85 13.06 10.82
CA ASN A 445 -30.89 12.37 11.66
C ASN A 445 -31.22 10.88 11.67
N TYR A 446 -30.24 10.03 11.38
CA TYR A 446 -30.43 8.59 11.29
C TYR A 446 -29.49 7.84 12.22
N LEU A 447 -29.97 6.69 12.66
CA LEU A 447 -29.20 5.66 13.34
C LEU A 447 -29.17 4.43 12.42
N ILE A 448 -27.98 4.06 11.95
CA ILE A 448 -27.75 2.82 11.20
C ILE A 448 -27.23 1.79 12.18
N TYR A 449 -27.83 0.61 12.25
CA TYR A 449 -27.49 -0.38 13.27
C TYR A 449 -27.82 -1.79 12.81
N GLY A 450 -27.22 -2.80 13.43
CA GLY A 450 -27.52 -4.18 13.08
C GLY A 450 -26.45 -5.17 13.52
N ALA A 451 -26.84 -6.45 13.51
CA ALA A 451 -25.98 -7.58 13.80
C ALA A 451 -26.45 -8.79 13.00
N GLY A 452 -25.64 -9.85 12.93
CA GLY A 452 -26.01 -11.09 12.25
C GLY A 452 -26.29 -10.90 10.75
N GLY A 453 -25.66 -9.89 10.13
CA GLY A 453 -25.78 -9.61 8.71
C GLY A 453 -27.07 -8.91 8.29
N THR A 454 -27.87 -8.37 9.21
CA THR A 454 -29.05 -7.55 8.89
C THR A 454 -28.85 -6.11 9.36
N ILE A 455 -28.79 -5.17 8.43
CA ILE A 455 -28.58 -3.74 8.72
C ILE A 455 -29.89 -2.97 8.58
N ARG A 456 -30.14 -2.09 9.54
CA ARG A 456 -31.39 -1.34 9.70
C ARG A 456 -31.10 0.14 9.86
N VAL A 457 -32.11 0.95 9.59
CA VAL A 457 -32.10 2.40 9.80
C VAL A 457 -33.28 2.80 10.67
N LYS A 458 -33.04 3.76 11.56
CA LYS A 458 -34.09 4.44 12.31
C LYS A 458 -33.86 5.94 12.37
N GLU A 459 -34.92 6.73 12.24
CA GLU A 459 -34.83 8.20 12.28
C GLU A 459 -34.93 8.74 13.70
N LEU A 460 -33.96 9.59 14.06
CA LEU A 460 -33.91 10.31 15.32
C LEU A 460 -34.67 11.64 15.21
N ASN A 461 -35.16 12.14 16.35
CA ASN A 461 -35.73 13.48 16.42
C ASN A 461 -34.63 14.56 16.31
N SER A 462 -35.01 15.80 15.98
CA SER A 462 -34.08 16.93 15.84
C SER A 462 -33.28 17.22 17.11
N GLU A 463 -33.86 16.93 18.28
CA GLU A 463 -33.25 17.21 19.58
C GLU A 463 -32.22 16.18 20.01
N MET A 464 -32.10 15.08 19.24
CA MET A 464 -31.22 13.94 19.54
C MET A 464 -31.53 13.33 20.92
N THR A 465 -32.81 13.25 21.26
CA THR A 465 -33.28 12.69 22.56
C THR A 465 -34.10 11.42 22.43
N GLY A 466 -34.39 10.99 21.19
CA GLY A 466 -35.23 9.83 20.92
C GLY A 466 -35.49 9.65 19.43
N PHE A 467 -36.32 8.66 19.11
CA PHE A 467 -36.74 8.40 17.73
C PHE A 467 -37.91 9.29 17.33
N LYS A 468 -37.94 9.69 16.06
CA LYS A 468 -39.01 10.53 15.52
C LYS A 468 -40.28 9.69 15.31
N GLU A 469 -41.41 10.19 15.81
CA GLU A 469 -42.71 9.55 15.57
C GLU A 469 -43.06 9.60 14.08
N GLY A 470 -43.38 8.44 13.49
CA GLY A 470 -43.61 8.30 12.05
C GLY A 470 -42.36 8.49 11.18
N GLY A 471 -41.16 8.56 11.78
CA GLY A 471 -39.89 8.59 11.06
C GLY A 471 -39.55 7.25 10.40
N ALA A 472 -38.46 7.23 9.63
CA ALA A 472 -37.98 6.01 9.00
C ALA A 472 -37.65 4.93 10.07
N ASP A 473 -38.10 3.70 9.83
CA ASP A 473 -37.75 2.50 10.60
C ASP A 473 -37.87 1.31 9.63
N LYS A 474 -36.74 0.85 9.08
CA LYS A 474 -36.72 -0.22 8.09
C LYS A 474 -35.41 -1.01 8.11
N GLU A 475 -35.47 -2.22 7.60
CA GLU A 475 -34.29 -2.96 7.15
C GLU A 475 -33.78 -2.31 5.85
N LEU A 476 -32.48 -2.07 5.79
CA LEU A 476 -31.79 -1.55 4.60
C LEU A 476 -31.41 -2.70 3.68
N PHE A 477 -30.66 -3.68 4.19
CA PHE A 477 -30.21 -4.86 3.46
C PHE A 477 -29.77 -5.98 4.41
N SER A 478 -29.57 -7.17 3.83
CA SER A 478 -28.87 -8.27 4.47
C SER A 478 -27.68 -8.69 3.62
N THR A 479 -26.57 -9.06 4.27
CA THR A 479 -25.32 -9.43 3.60
C THR A 479 -25.36 -10.82 2.96
N GLY A 480 -26.22 -11.72 3.45
CA GLY A 480 -26.32 -13.10 2.98
C GLY A 480 -25.12 -14.01 3.29
N LEU A 481 -24.17 -13.56 4.11
CA LEU A 481 -23.01 -14.35 4.53
C LEU A 481 -23.36 -15.32 5.67
N ASP A 482 -22.54 -16.36 5.87
CA ASP A 482 -22.61 -17.24 7.04
C ASP A 482 -21.66 -16.74 8.16
N GLY A 483 -21.69 -17.38 9.33
CA GLY A 483 -20.88 -16.96 10.47
C GLY A 483 -21.33 -15.63 11.10
N LEU A 484 -20.36 -14.77 11.44
CA LEU A 484 -20.65 -13.39 11.85
C LEU A 484 -20.83 -12.56 10.59
N SER A 485 -22.08 -12.42 10.17
CA SER A 485 -22.37 -12.03 8.79
C SER A 485 -22.41 -10.52 8.52
N GLY A 486 -22.05 -9.65 9.45
CA GLY A 486 -22.19 -8.19 9.28
C GLY A 486 -22.66 -7.50 10.56
N GLU A 487 -21.78 -6.71 11.15
CA GLU A 487 -22.01 -5.81 12.29
C GLU A 487 -21.01 -4.64 12.23
N GLY A 488 -20.82 -3.89 13.31
CA GLY A 488 -19.87 -2.77 13.36
C GLY A 488 -20.19 -1.67 12.34
N ALA A 489 -21.43 -1.19 12.26
CA ALA A 489 -21.81 -0.25 11.22
C ALA A 489 -21.12 1.12 11.40
N HIS A 490 -20.42 1.60 10.36
CA HIS A 490 -19.99 2.99 10.23
C HIS A 490 -20.57 3.59 8.95
N ILE A 491 -21.40 4.62 9.05
CA ILE A 491 -21.97 5.31 7.88
C ILE A 491 -21.29 6.66 7.63
N GLN A 492 -21.02 6.95 6.36
CA GLN A 492 -20.53 8.23 5.84
C GLN A 492 -21.20 8.58 4.51
N LYS A 493 -21.20 9.86 4.14
CA LYS A 493 -21.62 10.32 2.82
C LYS A 493 -20.43 11.00 2.15
N ILE A 494 -20.05 10.51 0.97
CA ILE A 494 -18.87 10.97 0.22
C ILE A 494 -19.30 11.14 -1.24
N GLY A 495 -19.19 12.37 -1.75
CA GLY A 495 -19.76 12.72 -3.05
C GLY A 495 -21.27 12.41 -3.10
N ASP A 496 -21.68 11.66 -4.13
CA ASP A 496 -23.08 11.29 -4.38
C ASP A 496 -23.57 10.05 -3.59
N TYR A 497 -22.70 9.39 -2.83
CA TYR A 497 -22.99 8.08 -2.23
C TYR A 497 -22.96 8.10 -0.70
N TYR A 498 -23.86 7.31 -0.11
CA TYR A 498 -23.80 6.85 1.27
C TYR A 498 -23.03 5.53 1.31
N TYR A 499 -22.04 5.44 2.19
CA TYR A 499 -21.22 4.25 2.40
C TYR A 499 -21.46 3.72 3.83
N ILE A 500 -21.69 2.42 3.96
CA ILE A 500 -21.83 1.70 5.23
C ILE A 500 -20.73 0.65 5.28
N PHE A 501 -19.78 0.84 6.19
CA PHE A 501 -18.70 -0.09 6.48
C PHE A 501 -19.15 -1.09 7.54
N LEU A 502 -18.76 -2.35 7.38
CA LEU A 502 -19.14 -3.45 8.26
C LEU A 502 -18.00 -4.45 8.38
N ILE A 503 -17.88 -5.03 9.56
CA ILE A 503 -17.11 -6.24 9.80
C ILE A 503 -17.95 -7.48 9.47
N ALA A 504 -17.33 -8.47 8.83
CA ALA A 504 -17.85 -9.83 8.79
C ALA A 504 -16.76 -10.86 9.11
N TRP A 505 -17.16 -12.03 9.60
CA TRP A 505 -16.31 -13.19 9.79
C TRP A 505 -17.03 -14.45 9.27
N PRO A 506 -17.01 -14.66 7.93
CA PRO A 506 -17.54 -15.86 7.30
C PRO A 506 -16.88 -17.15 7.81
N SER A 507 -17.59 -18.29 7.71
CA SER A 507 -17.06 -19.56 8.18
C SER A 507 -15.74 -19.93 7.47
N ASN A 508 -14.75 -20.40 8.22
CA ASN A 508 -13.42 -20.79 7.71
C ASN A 508 -12.61 -19.64 7.07
N SER A 509 -12.96 -18.38 7.36
CA SER A 509 -12.19 -17.20 6.95
C SER A 509 -11.61 -16.47 8.17
N GLY A 510 -10.82 -15.42 7.93
CA GLY A 510 -10.54 -14.39 8.94
C GLY A 510 -11.63 -13.31 8.93
N ARG A 511 -11.54 -12.33 9.83
CA ARG A 511 -12.36 -11.12 9.74
C ARG A 511 -12.06 -10.36 8.42
N ILE A 512 -13.10 -9.83 7.78
CA ILE A 512 -13.04 -9.06 6.53
C ILE A 512 -13.80 -7.74 6.67
N GLU A 513 -13.37 -6.71 5.93
CA GLU A 513 -14.05 -5.42 5.86
C GLU A 513 -14.95 -5.37 4.63
N LEU A 514 -16.23 -5.08 4.86
CA LEU A 514 -17.24 -4.89 3.82
C LEU A 514 -17.58 -3.41 3.71
N CYS A 515 -17.90 -2.98 2.49
CA CYS A 515 -18.48 -1.67 2.24
C CYS A 515 -19.76 -1.85 1.40
N TYR A 516 -20.84 -1.21 1.82
CA TYR A 516 -22.09 -1.13 1.09
C TYR A 516 -22.35 0.31 0.70
N ARG A 517 -22.72 0.57 -0.55
CA ARG A 517 -23.03 1.94 -1.01
C ARG A 517 -24.39 2.09 -1.68
N SER A 518 -24.97 3.28 -1.57
CA SER A 518 -26.20 3.68 -2.27
C SER A 518 -26.20 5.18 -2.54
N LYS A 519 -26.93 5.64 -3.57
CA LYS A 519 -27.21 7.08 -3.80
C LYS A 519 -28.41 7.59 -2.99
N ASP A 520 -29.13 6.70 -2.32
CA ASP A 520 -30.27 7.01 -1.46
C ASP A 520 -30.11 6.25 -0.15
N ILE A 521 -30.08 6.96 0.99
CA ILE A 521 -29.91 6.36 2.32
C ILE A 521 -31.01 5.35 2.66
N LEU A 522 -32.21 5.52 2.10
CA LEU A 522 -33.31 4.57 2.26
C LEU A 522 -33.46 3.66 1.03
N GLY A 523 -32.54 3.73 0.09
CA GLY A 523 -32.56 2.99 -1.18
C GLY A 523 -32.07 1.56 -1.08
N ASN A 524 -31.65 1.03 -2.22
CA ASN A 524 -31.00 -0.27 -2.32
C ASN A 524 -29.49 -0.08 -2.25
N TYR A 525 -28.82 -0.95 -1.50
CA TYR A 525 -27.37 -0.95 -1.35
C TYR A 525 -26.74 -2.06 -2.17
N GLU A 526 -25.64 -1.76 -2.84
CA GLU A 526 -24.71 -2.76 -3.38
C GLU A 526 -23.52 -2.92 -2.43
N GLY A 527 -22.99 -4.14 -2.28
CA GLY A 527 -21.94 -4.47 -1.32
C GLY A 527 -20.70 -5.09 -1.96
N ARG A 528 -19.54 -4.82 -1.36
CA ARG A 528 -18.23 -5.35 -1.79
C ARG A 528 -17.33 -5.56 -0.58
N THR A 529 -16.52 -6.62 -0.59
CA THR A 529 -15.37 -6.76 0.32
C THR A 529 -14.27 -5.80 -0.10
N ILE A 530 -13.87 -4.90 0.79
CA ILE A 530 -12.87 -3.86 0.52
C ILE A 530 -11.51 -4.13 1.20
N LEU A 531 -11.46 -5.04 2.17
CA LEU A 531 -10.24 -5.55 2.79
C LEU A 531 -10.42 -7.02 3.22
N ASP A 532 -9.45 -7.87 2.88
CA ASP A 532 -9.34 -9.24 3.40
C ASP A 532 -7.87 -9.50 3.74
N SER A 533 -7.50 -9.13 4.96
CA SER A 533 -6.09 -9.06 5.36
C SER A 533 -5.89 -9.56 6.78
N GLU A 534 -5.82 -10.88 6.93
CA GLU A 534 -5.43 -11.55 8.19
C GLU A 534 -6.27 -11.15 9.42
N GLY A 535 -7.54 -10.83 9.20
CA GLY A 535 -8.45 -10.43 10.26
C GLY A 535 -8.44 -8.95 10.63
N ALA A 536 -7.78 -8.09 9.85
CA ALA A 536 -7.91 -6.64 9.97
C ALA A 536 -9.26 -6.17 9.40
N ALA A 537 -10.10 -5.60 10.24
CA ALA A 537 -11.45 -5.13 9.90
C ALA A 537 -12.06 -4.34 11.08
N GLN A 538 -13.31 -3.93 10.91
CA GLN A 538 -14.11 -3.13 11.83
C GLN A 538 -13.50 -1.74 12.10
N GLY A 539 -14.12 -0.74 11.49
CA GLY A 539 -13.76 0.66 11.61
C GLY A 539 -14.35 1.45 10.45
N GLY A 540 -13.62 2.47 9.99
CA GLY A 540 -14.06 3.27 8.86
C GLY A 540 -12.90 3.91 8.13
N ILE A 541 -13.24 4.72 7.12
CA ILE A 541 -12.25 5.52 6.39
C ILE A 541 -12.25 6.96 6.89
N ILE A 542 -11.12 7.63 6.73
CA ILE A 542 -10.93 9.03 7.05
C ILE A 542 -10.05 9.70 6.00
N ASP A 543 -10.38 10.93 5.66
CA ASP A 543 -9.59 11.75 4.76
C ASP A 543 -8.59 12.61 5.53
N THR A 544 -7.50 12.97 4.87
CA THR A 544 -6.51 13.92 5.36
C THR A 544 -6.72 15.30 4.73
N PRO A 545 -6.17 16.39 5.33
CA PRO A 545 -6.25 17.72 4.73
C PRO A 545 -5.69 17.82 3.30
N ASP A 546 -4.72 16.96 2.94
CA ASP A 546 -4.14 16.83 1.59
C ASP A 546 -4.91 15.85 0.68
N GLY A 547 -6.14 15.47 1.04
CA GLY A 547 -7.05 14.70 0.18
C GLY A 547 -6.76 13.20 0.07
N LYS A 548 -5.77 12.67 0.80
CA LYS A 548 -5.53 11.23 0.90
C LYS A 548 -6.58 10.59 1.80
N TRP A 549 -6.82 9.30 1.60
CA TRP A 549 -7.76 8.52 2.40
C TRP A 549 -7.06 7.34 3.06
N TYR A 550 -7.46 7.06 4.30
CA TYR A 550 -6.96 5.93 5.08
C TYR A 550 -8.13 5.22 5.75
N GLY A 551 -8.08 3.89 5.79
CA GLY A 551 -8.87 3.06 6.69
C GLY A 551 -8.16 2.97 8.03
N LEU A 552 -8.88 3.25 9.11
CA LEU A 552 -8.45 2.91 10.46
C LEU A 552 -9.35 1.78 10.94
N VAL A 553 -8.77 0.60 11.07
CA VAL A 553 -9.44 -0.65 11.45
C VAL A 553 -8.61 -1.35 12.52
N PHE A 554 -9.08 -2.45 13.13
CA PHE A 554 -8.28 -3.19 14.11
C PHE A 554 -8.04 -4.64 13.71
N LYS A 555 -7.02 -5.25 14.33
CA LYS A 555 -6.70 -6.68 14.22
C LYS A 555 -6.77 -7.33 15.60
N ASP A 556 -7.40 -8.49 15.69
CA ASP A 556 -7.34 -9.34 16.89
C ASP A 556 -5.88 -9.80 17.08
N HIS A 557 -5.29 -9.53 18.26
CA HIS A 557 -3.84 -9.66 18.48
C HIS A 557 -3.49 -10.43 19.77
N GLY A 558 -4.21 -11.51 20.05
CA GLY A 558 -3.94 -12.33 21.23
C GLY A 558 -4.18 -11.57 22.55
N ALA A 559 -3.33 -11.80 23.55
CA ALA A 559 -3.51 -11.30 24.91
C ALA A 559 -3.43 -9.78 25.05
N VAL A 560 -2.70 -9.07 24.16
CA VAL A 560 -2.67 -7.60 24.23
C VAL A 560 -4.03 -6.98 23.88
N GLY A 561 -4.87 -7.70 23.13
CA GLY A 561 -6.21 -7.29 22.76
C GLY A 561 -6.35 -7.01 21.27
N ARG A 562 -7.15 -5.99 20.94
CA ARG A 562 -7.49 -5.61 19.56
C ARG A 562 -6.78 -4.31 19.20
N VAL A 563 -5.87 -4.39 18.23
CA VAL A 563 -4.89 -3.34 17.93
C VAL A 563 -5.24 -2.58 16.65
N PRO A 564 -5.31 -1.24 16.66
CA PRO A 564 -5.51 -0.43 15.47
C PRO A 564 -4.38 -0.53 14.43
N VAL A 565 -4.75 -0.67 13.16
CA VAL A 565 -3.88 -0.62 11.99
C VAL A 565 -4.35 0.48 11.03
N LEU A 566 -3.40 1.19 10.43
CA LEU A 566 -3.65 2.22 9.43
C LEU A 566 -3.45 1.65 8.02
N VAL A 567 -4.43 1.85 7.14
CA VAL A 567 -4.48 1.22 5.83
C VAL A 567 -4.71 2.29 4.77
N PRO A 568 -3.87 2.43 3.74
CA PRO A 568 -4.14 3.40 2.67
C PRO A 568 -5.42 3.01 1.90
N VAL A 569 -6.19 4.00 1.45
CA VAL A 569 -7.41 3.80 0.66
C VAL A 569 -7.23 4.43 -0.71
N THR A 570 -7.56 3.66 -1.75
CA THR A 570 -7.64 4.13 -3.13
C THR A 570 -9.07 4.07 -3.63
N TRP A 571 -9.48 5.07 -4.41
CA TRP A 571 -10.81 5.13 -5.00
C TRP A 571 -10.82 4.50 -6.38
N GLN A 572 -11.68 3.49 -6.59
CA GLN A 572 -11.82 2.81 -7.87
C GLN A 572 -13.30 2.70 -8.25
N ASN A 573 -13.74 3.42 -9.28
CA ASN A 573 -15.15 3.48 -9.68
C ASN A 573 -16.07 3.80 -8.49
N ASP A 574 -15.73 4.84 -7.72
CA ASP A 574 -16.40 5.28 -6.48
C ASP A 574 -16.42 4.24 -5.33
N TRP A 575 -15.53 3.23 -5.35
CA TRP A 575 -15.33 2.29 -4.23
C TRP A 575 -14.05 2.62 -3.46
N PRO A 576 -14.09 2.67 -2.11
CA PRO A 576 -12.91 2.83 -1.27
C PRO A 576 -12.22 1.48 -1.08
N ILE A 577 -11.24 1.16 -1.92
CA ILE A 577 -10.46 -0.08 -1.81
C ILE A 577 -9.35 0.14 -0.79
N MET A 578 -9.33 -0.65 0.28
CA MET A 578 -8.33 -0.58 1.35
C MET A 578 -7.13 -1.49 1.04
N GLY A 579 -5.95 -0.97 1.36
CA GLY A 579 -4.71 -1.74 1.41
C GLY A 579 -3.91 -1.68 0.12
N ILE A 580 -2.65 -2.10 0.21
CA ILE A 580 -1.80 -2.34 -0.94
C ILE A 580 -2.08 -3.78 -1.37
N ASN A 581 -2.62 -3.96 -2.58
CA ASN A 581 -3.10 -5.25 -3.07
C ASN A 581 -4.09 -5.97 -2.13
N GLY A 582 -4.97 -5.19 -1.49
CA GLY A 582 -5.98 -5.70 -0.57
C GLY A 582 -5.42 -6.17 0.77
N LYS A 583 -4.18 -5.82 1.09
CA LYS A 583 -3.51 -6.16 2.36
C LYS A 583 -3.15 -4.91 3.16
N VAL A 584 -3.19 -5.05 4.48
CA VAL A 584 -2.62 -4.07 5.41
C VAL A 584 -1.11 -4.06 5.22
N PRO A 585 -0.50 -2.92 4.86
CA PRO A 585 0.93 -2.87 4.67
C PRO A 585 1.65 -2.93 6.03
N ALA A 586 2.79 -3.61 6.09
CA ALA A 586 3.61 -3.69 7.30
C ALA A 586 4.15 -2.33 7.72
N THR A 587 4.43 -1.46 6.75
CA THR A 587 4.83 -0.06 6.96
C THR A 587 4.04 0.88 6.06
N ILE A 588 3.85 2.11 6.52
CA ILE A 588 3.14 3.15 5.78
C ILE A 588 3.93 4.45 5.83
N GLU A 589 3.96 5.16 4.71
CA GLU A 589 4.54 6.51 4.65
C GLU A 589 3.50 7.54 5.07
N ILE A 590 3.85 8.35 6.06
CA ILE A 590 3.07 9.51 6.48
C ILE A 590 3.88 10.79 6.27
N ASN A 591 3.17 11.88 6.00
CA ASN A 591 3.80 13.19 5.87
C ASN A 591 4.12 13.75 7.27
N GLY A 592 5.33 14.27 7.44
CA GLY A 592 5.81 14.87 8.68
C GLY A 592 6.40 13.86 9.67
N ASN A 593 6.87 14.39 10.80
CA ASN A 593 7.33 13.59 11.93
C ASN A 593 6.16 13.16 12.82
N TYR A 594 6.31 12.01 13.47
CA TYR A 594 5.37 11.47 14.44
C TYR A 594 6.07 11.19 15.78
N ASN A 595 5.30 11.21 16.86
CA ASN A 595 5.79 10.88 18.21
C ASN A 595 5.45 9.45 18.60
N GLY A 596 4.44 8.85 17.97
CA GLY A 596 3.91 7.56 18.37
C GLY A 596 2.78 7.67 19.39
N THR A 597 2.16 6.53 19.68
CA THR A 597 1.06 6.42 20.63
C THR A 597 1.52 5.74 21.91
N PHE A 598 1.27 6.40 23.05
CA PHE A 598 1.56 5.92 24.38
C PHE A 598 0.31 6.09 25.24
N LEU A 599 -0.46 5.01 25.45
CA LEU A 599 -1.75 5.06 26.17
C LEU A 599 -1.64 4.70 27.65
N VAL A 600 -0.40 4.50 28.09
CA VAL A 600 -0.02 4.11 29.44
C VAL A 600 1.05 5.08 29.91
N THR A 601 1.06 5.44 31.19
CA THR A 601 2.01 6.40 31.76
C THR A 601 2.43 6.00 33.18
N ASP A 602 3.61 6.46 33.57
CA ASP A 602 4.10 6.40 34.95
C ASP A 602 3.26 7.32 35.84
N ASP A 603 3.11 6.96 37.11
CA ASP A 603 2.38 7.77 38.09
C ASP A 603 3.02 7.67 39.47
N ASP A 604 3.51 8.80 39.99
CA ASP A 604 4.06 8.93 41.36
C ASP A 604 2.98 9.27 42.41
N PHE A 605 1.71 9.30 41.98
CA PHE A 605 0.54 9.67 42.76
C PHE A 605 0.64 11.02 43.48
N SER A 606 1.43 11.96 42.95
CA SER A 606 1.57 13.32 43.48
C SER A 606 0.48 14.27 42.96
N TYR A 607 -0.76 14.07 43.41
CA TYR A 607 -1.90 14.90 42.98
C TYR A 607 -2.26 16.02 43.96
N ASP A 608 -2.64 17.19 43.43
CA ASP A 608 -3.20 18.31 44.21
C ASP A 608 -4.69 18.14 44.54
N SER A 609 -5.38 17.24 43.83
CA SER A 609 -6.80 16.94 44.01
C SER A 609 -7.06 15.45 43.82
N ASN A 610 -8.15 14.93 44.37
CA ASN A 610 -8.47 13.50 44.29
C ASN A 610 -9.04 13.09 42.91
N LYS A 611 -8.23 13.26 41.85
CA LYS A 611 -8.56 13.00 40.45
C LYS A 611 -7.35 12.36 39.78
N LEU A 612 -7.51 11.15 39.25
CA LEU A 612 -6.47 10.41 38.56
C LEU A 612 -6.23 10.94 37.14
N ALA A 613 -5.05 10.64 36.58
CA ALA A 613 -4.73 10.83 35.17
C ALA A 613 -5.67 10.02 34.25
N LEU A 614 -5.72 10.38 32.97
CA LEU A 614 -6.71 9.84 32.02
C LEU A 614 -6.42 8.39 31.63
N GLU A 615 -5.17 7.94 31.77
CA GLU A 615 -4.73 6.59 31.43
C GLU A 615 -5.34 5.54 32.37
N TRP A 616 -5.77 5.98 33.57
CA TRP A 616 -6.37 5.14 34.59
C TRP A 616 -7.86 4.87 34.37
N GLN A 617 -8.25 3.60 34.44
CA GLN A 617 -9.65 3.18 34.51
C GLN A 617 -9.84 2.15 35.62
N TRP A 618 -10.93 2.27 36.37
CA TRP A 618 -11.39 1.29 37.34
C TRP A 618 -12.04 0.10 36.65
N ASN A 619 -11.75 -1.10 37.13
CA ASN A 619 -12.57 -2.27 36.86
C ASN A 619 -13.93 -2.08 37.56
N HIS A 620 -15.01 -1.91 36.78
CA HIS A 620 -16.34 -1.54 37.27
C HIS A 620 -16.38 -0.18 37.97
N ASN A 621 -17.55 0.19 38.51
CA ASN A 621 -17.69 1.45 39.26
C ASN A 621 -16.84 1.42 40.55
N PRO A 622 -16.01 2.45 40.79
CA PRO A 622 -15.30 2.57 42.07
C PRO A 622 -16.25 2.96 43.21
N ASP A 623 -15.94 2.52 44.43
CA ASP A 623 -16.35 3.20 45.66
C ASP A 623 -15.40 4.38 45.91
N ASN A 624 -15.84 5.57 45.51
CA ASN A 624 -15.08 6.82 45.66
C ASN A 624 -14.78 7.22 47.11
N THR A 625 -15.37 6.52 48.10
CA THR A 625 -15.04 6.71 49.51
C THR A 625 -13.92 5.77 49.99
N ALA A 626 -13.45 4.87 49.14
CA ALA A 626 -12.48 3.81 49.47
C ALA A 626 -11.16 3.93 48.70
N TRP A 627 -10.91 5.02 47.98
CA TRP A 627 -9.61 5.32 47.40
C TRP A 627 -9.26 6.80 47.60
N SER A 628 -7.96 7.11 47.63
CA SER A 628 -7.48 8.48 47.65
C SER A 628 -6.04 8.62 47.21
N VAL A 629 -5.72 9.67 46.45
CA VAL A 629 -4.36 10.12 46.10
C VAL A 629 -3.92 11.39 46.85
N THR A 630 -4.76 11.89 47.76
CA THR A 630 -4.51 13.14 48.51
C THR A 630 -4.42 12.97 50.03
N GLU A 631 -5.00 11.90 50.57
CA GLU A 631 -4.97 11.56 52.00
C GLU A 631 -3.54 11.30 52.51
N ARG A 632 -2.69 10.67 51.69
CA ARG A 632 -1.25 10.56 51.90
C ARG A 632 -0.57 11.08 50.63
N LYS A 633 0.08 12.23 50.70
CA LYS A 633 0.72 12.86 49.54
C LYS A 633 1.78 11.92 48.93
N GLY A 634 1.73 11.74 47.61
CA GLY A 634 2.63 10.86 46.85
C GLY A 634 2.28 9.37 47.01
N TYR A 635 1.05 9.04 47.37
CA TYR A 635 0.60 7.65 47.50
C TYR A 635 -0.86 7.50 47.05
N LEU A 636 -1.14 6.42 46.31
CA LEU A 636 -2.49 5.90 46.15
C LEU A 636 -2.85 5.03 47.36
N ARG A 637 -3.86 5.44 48.12
CA ARG A 637 -4.43 4.67 49.23
C ARG A 637 -5.68 3.92 48.78
N LEU A 638 -5.72 2.61 48.97
CA LEU A 638 -6.90 1.75 48.73
C LEU A 638 -7.41 1.17 50.05
N ARG A 639 -8.67 1.46 50.40
CA ARG A 639 -9.31 1.06 51.66
C ARG A 639 -10.27 -0.11 51.44
N ASN A 640 -10.10 -1.17 52.22
CA ASN A 640 -10.93 -2.37 52.09
C ASN A 640 -12.28 -2.17 52.79
N LYS A 641 -13.27 -1.65 52.08
CA LYS A 641 -14.63 -1.40 52.61
C LYS A 641 -15.64 -2.51 52.34
N SER A 642 -15.36 -3.39 51.40
CA SER A 642 -16.17 -4.57 51.08
C SER A 642 -15.33 -5.84 51.17
N LEU A 643 -16.01 -6.96 51.39
CA LEU A 643 -15.40 -8.26 51.24
C LEU A 643 -15.37 -8.66 49.77
N ALA A 644 -14.31 -9.34 49.36
CA ALA A 644 -14.17 -9.97 48.06
C ALA A 644 -13.45 -11.32 48.24
N THR A 645 -13.65 -12.23 47.30
CA THR A 645 -13.02 -13.55 47.32
C THR A 645 -11.77 -13.61 46.44
N ASN A 646 -11.73 -12.77 45.40
CA ASN A 646 -10.63 -12.66 44.47
C ASN A 646 -10.65 -11.28 43.79
N ILE A 647 -9.81 -11.06 42.77
CA ILE A 647 -9.73 -9.75 42.09
C ILE A 647 -10.95 -9.46 41.21
N LEU A 648 -11.66 -10.48 40.70
CA LEU A 648 -12.80 -10.29 39.81
C LEU A 648 -14.06 -9.77 40.53
N ASP A 649 -14.19 -9.97 41.84
CA ASP A 649 -15.25 -9.38 42.67
C ASP A 649 -14.75 -8.27 43.60
N ALA A 650 -13.48 -7.86 43.46
CA ALA A 650 -12.88 -6.76 44.22
C ALA A 650 -13.15 -5.40 43.58
N LYS A 651 -13.86 -4.54 44.31
CA LYS A 651 -14.01 -3.11 43.98
C LYS A 651 -12.68 -2.39 44.06
N ASN A 652 -12.60 -1.24 43.38
CA ASN A 652 -11.44 -0.35 43.37
C ASN A 652 -10.15 -1.05 42.90
N THR A 653 -10.30 -1.99 41.97
CA THR A 653 -9.17 -2.48 41.18
C THR A 653 -8.89 -1.44 40.09
N LEU A 654 -7.75 -0.77 40.18
CA LEU A 654 -7.34 0.33 39.29
C LEU A 654 -6.47 -0.22 38.16
N THR A 655 -6.72 0.18 36.90
CA THR A 655 -6.07 -0.44 35.73
C THR A 655 -5.55 0.58 34.72
N GLN A 656 -4.42 0.26 34.07
CA GLN A 656 -4.05 0.83 32.75
C GLN A 656 -3.95 -0.31 31.73
N ARG A 657 -3.96 0.04 30.43
CA ARG A 657 -3.72 -0.93 29.35
C ARG A 657 -2.31 -1.52 29.42
N THR A 658 -2.07 -2.62 28.71
CA THR A 658 -0.71 -3.09 28.38
C THR A 658 -0.38 -2.79 26.93
N GLU A 659 0.91 -2.77 26.59
CA GLU A 659 1.42 -2.45 25.26
C GLU A 659 2.41 -3.52 24.78
N GLY A 660 2.33 -3.84 23.48
CA GLY A 660 3.26 -4.75 22.82
C GLY A 660 4.56 -4.07 22.34
N PRO A 661 5.55 -4.86 21.91
CA PRO A 661 5.64 -6.32 22.06
C PRO A 661 6.05 -6.75 23.48
N PHE A 662 6.57 -5.83 24.29
CA PHE A 662 6.97 -6.09 25.67
C PHE A 662 6.72 -4.86 26.54
N CYS A 663 6.21 -5.08 27.75
CA CYS A 663 6.11 -4.04 28.76
C CYS A 663 6.28 -4.61 30.18
N SER A 664 6.66 -3.77 31.13
CA SER A 664 6.71 -4.10 32.56
C SER A 664 5.92 -3.10 33.37
N SER A 665 5.27 -3.56 34.43
CA SER A 665 4.61 -2.70 35.41
C SER A 665 5.18 -2.96 36.78
N ILE A 666 5.49 -1.88 37.50
CA ILE A 666 6.18 -1.94 38.79
C ILE A 666 5.42 -1.05 39.77
N ILE A 667 5.21 -1.56 40.99
CA ILE A 667 4.69 -0.77 42.10
C ILE A 667 5.53 -0.97 43.35
N LYS A 668 5.48 -0.01 44.27
CA LYS A 668 5.92 -0.19 45.65
C LYS A 668 4.72 -0.12 46.60
N LEU A 669 4.48 -1.23 47.31
CA LEU A 669 3.36 -1.43 48.22
C LEU A 669 3.82 -1.29 49.69
N ASP A 670 3.11 -0.47 50.47
CA ASP A 670 3.20 -0.41 51.93
C ASP A 670 1.99 -1.12 52.57
N ALA A 671 2.28 -2.26 53.20
CA ALA A 671 1.32 -3.14 53.84
C ALA A 671 1.15 -2.89 55.35
N SER A 672 1.64 -1.76 55.88
CA SER A 672 1.65 -1.48 57.33
C SER A 672 0.28 -1.52 57.99
N ASN A 673 -0.78 -1.14 57.26
CA ASN A 673 -2.14 -0.99 57.79
C ASN A 673 -3.14 -2.01 57.20
N MET A 674 -2.63 -3.02 56.51
CA MET A 674 -3.41 -4.18 56.11
C MET A 674 -3.71 -5.04 57.35
N LYS A 675 -4.87 -5.71 57.36
CA LYS A 675 -5.37 -6.56 58.44
C LYS A 675 -5.44 -8.01 57.99
N ALA A 676 -5.53 -8.94 58.95
CA ALA A 676 -5.70 -10.37 58.67
C ALA A 676 -6.84 -10.62 57.65
N GLY A 677 -6.50 -11.30 56.57
CA GLY A 677 -7.38 -11.57 55.42
C GLY A 677 -7.34 -10.50 54.32
N ASP A 678 -6.59 -9.41 54.45
CA ASP A 678 -6.38 -8.45 53.37
C ASP A 678 -5.38 -8.97 52.35
N TYR A 679 -5.67 -8.70 51.07
CA TYR A 679 -4.83 -8.95 49.90
C TYR A 679 -4.62 -7.63 49.16
N ALA A 680 -3.39 -7.33 48.72
CA ALA A 680 -3.08 -6.17 47.90
C ALA A 680 -1.89 -6.44 47.00
N GLY A 681 -1.84 -5.84 45.81
CA GLY A 681 -0.71 -6.02 44.91
C GLY A 681 -0.97 -5.57 43.47
N LEU A 682 -0.24 -6.20 42.56
CA LEU A 682 -0.24 -5.97 41.12
C LEU A 682 -0.71 -7.22 40.38
N SER A 683 -1.40 -7.05 39.26
CA SER A 683 -2.00 -8.15 38.48
C SER A 683 -1.79 -7.96 36.98
N ALA A 684 -1.54 -9.07 36.29
CA ALA A 684 -1.88 -9.24 34.88
C ALA A 684 -3.38 -9.55 34.79
N PHE A 685 -4.20 -8.52 34.64
CA PHE A 685 -5.65 -8.59 34.80
C PHE A 685 -6.37 -8.97 33.49
N GLN A 686 -7.00 -10.13 33.52
CA GLN A 686 -7.96 -10.67 32.55
C GLN A 686 -8.74 -11.81 33.27
N TYR A 687 -9.61 -12.57 32.62
CA TYR A 687 -10.26 -13.74 33.22
C TYR A 687 -9.23 -14.73 33.79
N LYS A 688 -8.20 -15.04 33.00
CA LYS A 688 -7.05 -15.85 33.39
C LYS A 688 -5.96 -14.95 33.98
N TYR A 689 -6.30 -14.27 35.08
CA TYR A 689 -5.38 -13.35 35.75
C TYR A 689 -4.21 -14.08 36.43
N GLY A 690 -3.11 -13.36 36.59
CA GLY A 690 -2.02 -13.70 37.51
C GLY A 690 -1.74 -12.52 38.43
N ASN A 691 -1.65 -12.79 39.72
CA ASN A 691 -1.49 -11.80 40.79
C ASN A 691 -0.14 -11.98 41.45
N VAL A 692 0.55 -10.88 41.73
CA VAL A 692 1.68 -10.83 42.65
C VAL A 692 1.38 -9.78 43.72
N GLY A 693 1.56 -10.13 45.00
CA GLY A 693 1.07 -9.25 46.06
C GLY A 693 1.47 -9.68 47.47
N VAL A 694 0.90 -8.98 48.44
CA VAL A 694 1.01 -9.29 49.85
C VAL A 694 -0.37 -9.67 50.38
N TYR A 695 -0.42 -10.72 51.21
CA TYR A 695 -1.59 -10.97 52.05
C TYR A 695 -1.20 -11.07 53.53
N ILE A 696 -2.15 -10.76 54.41
CA ILE A 696 -1.97 -10.87 55.86
C ILE A 696 -2.64 -12.15 56.33
N ALA A 697 -1.87 -13.09 56.85
CA ALA A 697 -2.37 -14.35 57.38
C ALA A 697 -3.14 -14.13 58.71
N ASP A 698 -3.82 -15.18 59.18
CA ASP A 698 -4.64 -15.13 60.40
C ASP A 698 -3.84 -14.85 61.68
N ASP A 699 -2.57 -15.23 61.70
CA ASP A 699 -1.64 -14.94 62.79
C ASP A 699 -1.04 -13.53 62.70
N GLY A 700 -1.41 -12.75 61.68
CA GLY A 700 -0.91 -11.41 61.41
C GLY A 700 0.41 -11.36 60.63
N SER A 701 0.98 -12.50 60.24
CA SER A 701 2.17 -12.53 59.38
C SER A 701 1.88 -12.01 57.97
N LYS A 702 2.86 -11.34 57.37
CA LYS A 702 2.78 -10.82 55.99
C LYS A 702 3.41 -11.84 55.05
N LYS A 703 2.72 -12.17 53.97
CA LYS A 703 3.15 -13.16 52.98
C LYS A 703 3.17 -12.52 51.59
N ILE A 704 4.32 -12.59 50.92
CA ILE A 704 4.39 -12.29 49.49
C ILE A 704 3.88 -13.52 48.75
N TYR A 705 3.03 -13.35 47.75
CA TYR A 705 2.44 -14.47 47.02
C TYR A 705 2.38 -14.21 45.51
N MET A 706 2.37 -15.30 44.75
CA MET A 706 1.88 -15.34 43.37
C MET A 706 0.67 -16.28 43.30
N ALA A 707 -0.40 -15.84 42.65
CA ALA A 707 -1.60 -16.66 42.44
C ALA A 707 -2.18 -16.50 41.04
N GLU A 708 -2.84 -17.54 40.55
CA GLU A 708 -3.62 -17.52 39.30
C GLU A 708 -5.13 -17.68 39.60
N ASN A 709 -5.97 -17.41 38.60
CA ASN A 709 -7.37 -17.85 38.65
C ASN A 709 -7.46 -19.38 38.62
N GLY A 710 -7.87 -19.98 39.74
CA GLY A 710 -7.87 -21.42 39.94
C GLY A 710 -8.81 -22.23 39.06
N ILE A 711 -9.77 -21.59 38.37
CA ILE A 711 -10.76 -22.27 37.51
C ILE A 711 -10.60 -21.93 36.01
N ALA A 712 -9.75 -20.95 35.67
CA ALA A 712 -9.65 -20.44 34.30
C ALA A 712 -9.17 -21.51 33.31
N SER A 713 -8.18 -22.33 33.70
CA SER A 713 -7.66 -23.42 32.85
C SER A 713 -8.68 -24.54 32.60
N SER A 714 -9.75 -24.62 33.38
CA SER A 714 -10.87 -25.55 33.18
C SER A 714 -12.09 -24.90 32.49
N GLY A 715 -12.00 -23.61 32.14
CA GLY A 715 -13.09 -22.88 31.47
C GLY A 715 -14.31 -22.61 32.35
N GLY A 716 -14.16 -22.58 33.67
CA GLY A 716 -15.28 -22.37 34.61
C GLY A 716 -15.91 -20.97 34.51
N GLU A 717 -16.97 -20.75 35.29
CA GLU A 717 -17.67 -19.45 35.30
C GLU A 717 -16.96 -18.41 36.18
N ILE A 718 -17.19 -17.12 35.93
CA ILE A 718 -16.60 -16.02 36.73
C ILE A 718 -16.93 -16.20 38.22
N SER A 719 -18.15 -16.60 38.56
CA SER A 719 -18.62 -16.81 39.94
C SER A 719 -17.90 -17.94 40.69
N GLU A 720 -17.17 -18.80 39.97
CA GLU A 720 -16.41 -19.92 40.53
C GLU A 720 -14.92 -19.60 40.72
N SER A 721 -14.50 -18.39 40.34
CA SER A 721 -13.11 -17.96 40.41
C SER A 721 -12.63 -17.85 41.84
N TYR A 722 -11.37 -18.22 42.07
CA TYR A 722 -10.69 -18.11 43.36
C TYR A 722 -9.19 -17.99 43.13
N ASN A 723 -8.48 -17.43 44.10
CA ASN A 723 -7.02 -17.39 44.05
C ASN A 723 -6.44 -18.77 44.33
N LYS A 724 -5.85 -19.38 43.32
CA LYS A 724 -4.97 -20.53 43.49
C LYS A 724 -3.55 -20.01 43.71
N ILE A 725 -3.13 -19.95 44.98
CA ILE A 725 -1.76 -19.59 45.33
C ILE A 725 -0.82 -20.64 44.74
N ILE A 726 0.11 -20.20 43.92
CA ILE A 726 1.14 -21.03 43.29
C ILE A 726 2.36 -21.09 44.20
N GLU A 727 2.79 -19.92 44.69
CA GLU A 727 3.95 -19.79 45.56
C GLU A 727 3.70 -18.66 46.56
N GLU A 728 4.23 -18.82 47.78
CA GLU A 728 4.24 -17.80 48.81
C GLU A 728 5.52 -17.86 49.65
N VAL A 729 5.95 -16.71 50.16
CA VAL A 729 7.12 -16.56 51.05
C VAL A 729 6.83 -15.57 52.17
N ASP A 730 7.54 -15.72 53.29
CA ASP A 730 7.47 -14.76 54.40
C ASP A 730 8.01 -13.38 53.96
N MET A 731 7.23 -12.34 54.21
CA MET A 731 7.65 -10.95 54.01
C MET A 731 8.33 -10.42 55.26
N THR A 732 9.47 -9.76 55.11
CA THR A 732 10.11 -8.98 56.18
C THR A 732 9.81 -7.49 56.02
N GLY A 733 9.56 -6.78 57.12
CA GLY A 733 9.20 -5.36 57.06
C GLY A 733 7.75 -5.10 56.60
N ASN A 734 7.51 -3.91 56.05
CA ASN A 734 6.16 -3.46 55.63
C ASN A 734 6.08 -3.02 54.17
N GLU A 735 7.21 -2.72 53.53
CA GLU A 735 7.26 -2.23 52.16
C GLU A 735 7.86 -3.29 51.23
N ILE A 736 7.31 -3.42 50.03
CA ILE A 736 7.81 -4.33 49.00
C ILE A 736 7.58 -3.76 47.61
N TYR A 737 8.52 -3.98 46.71
CA TYR A 737 8.36 -3.72 45.28
C TYR A 737 7.79 -4.96 44.60
N LEU A 738 6.85 -4.78 43.69
CA LEU A 738 6.19 -5.84 42.94
C LEU A 738 6.26 -5.50 41.45
N LYS A 739 6.54 -6.51 40.61
CA LYS A 739 6.69 -6.32 39.16
C LYS A 739 6.00 -7.42 38.38
N VAL A 740 5.38 -7.03 37.27
CA VAL A 740 4.82 -7.93 36.25
C VAL A 740 5.44 -7.59 34.91
N ASP A 741 6.18 -8.53 34.33
CA ASP A 741 6.72 -8.42 32.97
C ASP A 741 5.76 -9.12 32.00
N PHE A 742 5.30 -8.42 30.97
CA PHE A 742 4.44 -8.91 29.90
C PHE A 742 5.24 -9.06 28.62
N LYS A 743 5.07 -10.20 27.96
CA LYS A 743 5.58 -10.45 26.61
C LYS A 743 4.40 -10.81 25.72
N PHE A 744 4.25 -10.06 24.63
CA PHE A 744 3.29 -10.27 23.56
C PHE A 744 4.03 -10.69 22.28
N ASN A 745 3.30 -11.31 21.36
CA ASN A 745 3.87 -11.88 20.14
C ASN A 745 4.28 -10.84 19.07
N ASP A 746 5.31 -11.14 18.28
CA ASP A 746 5.70 -10.35 17.08
C ASP A 746 4.87 -10.74 15.83
N VAL A 747 4.75 -9.81 14.89
CA VAL A 747 3.91 -9.93 13.68
C VAL A 747 4.69 -10.55 12.51
N ASN A 748 5.12 -11.81 12.60
CA ASN A 748 5.63 -12.54 11.43
C ASN A 748 4.65 -13.67 11.02
N GLU A 749 3.70 -13.26 10.17
CA GLU A 749 2.97 -14.03 9.14
C GLU A 749 1.96 -15.11 9.50
N SER A 750 1.58 -15.31 10.76
CA SER A 750 0.36 -16.09 11.05
C SER A 750 -0.19 -15.69 12.40
N ASN A 751 -1.42 -15.17 12.42
CA ASN A 751 -2.14 -14.70 13.61
C ASN A 751 -2.54 -15.86 14.55
N ILE A 752 -1.56 -16.61 15.01
CA ILE A 752 -1.72 -17.87 15.74
C ILE A 752 -0.84 -17.80 17.00
N SER A 753 -1.43 -17.30 18.08
CA SER A 753 -0.86 -17.24 19.44
C SER A 753 -0.77 -18.64 20.09
N TYR A 754 -0.08 -19.59 19.47
CA TYR A 754 0.27 -20.82 20.17
C TYR A 754 1.63 -20.63 20.86
N ASN A 755 1.59 -20.00 22.04
CA ASN A 755 2.57 -20.15 23.15
C ASN A 755 3.57 -19.01 23.46
N ILE A 756 3.39 -17.77 22.96
CA ILE A 756 4.36 -16.66 23.22
C ILE A 756 3.81 -15.54 24.14
N ASP A 757 2.49 -15.41 24.29
CA ASP A 757 1.88 -14.45 25.21
C ASP A 757 2.06 -14.88 26.67
N LYS A 758 3.02 -14.27 27.37
CA LYS A 758 3.46 -14.64 28.72
C LYS A 758 3.51 -13.48 29.70
N ALA A 759 3.23 -13.76 30.97
CA ALA A 759 3.52 -12.84 32.07
C ALA A 759 4.36 -13.51 33.16
N ASN A 760 5.38 -12.79 33.64
CA ASN A 760 6.26 -13.22 34.73
C ASN A 760 6.16 -12.26 35.93
N PHE A 761 6.27 -12.82 37.14
CA PHE A 761 5.98 -12.11 38.38
C PHE A 761 7.21 -12.05 39.28
N TYR A 762 7.44 -10.89 39.89
CA TYR A 762 8.63 -10.66 40.71
C TYR A 762 8.31 -9.81 41.93
N TYR A 763 9.15 -9.95 42.97
CA TYR A 763 9.20 -9.04 44.10
C TYR A 763 10.63 -8.57 44.37
N SER A 764 10.78 -7.43 45.04
CA SER A 764 12.08 -6.90 45.47
C SER A 764 11.96 -6.11 46.77
N TYR A 765 13.01 -6.13 47.59
CA TYR A 765 13.10 -5.30 48.80
C TYR A 765 13.80 -3.96 48.56
N ASP A 766 14.49 -3.79 47.44
CA ASP A 766 15.29 -2.59 47.14
C ASP A 766 14.95 -1.95 45.78
N GLY A 767 14.04 -2.57 45.00
CA GLY A 767 13.62 -2.08 43.69
C GLY A 767 14.61 -2.36 42.56
N SER A 768 15.73 -3.03 42.84
CA SER A 768 16.80 -3.31 41.86
C SER A 768 17.12 -4.81 41.73
N ASN A 769 17.08 -5.55 42.85
CA ASN A 769 17.31 -6.99 42.89
C ASN A 769 15.96 -7.70 42.88
N TRP A 770 15.55 -8.18 41.70
CA TRP A 770 14.26 -8.83 41.48
C TRP A 770 14.34 -10.33 41.68
N ILE A 771 13.41 -10.87 42.48
CA ILE A 771 13.26 -12.31 42.72
C ILE A 771 11.97 -12.76 42.03
N ASN A 772 12.08 -13.74 41.12
CA ASN A 772 10.93 -14.36 40.48
C ASN A 772 10.13 -15.18 41.51
N ILE A 773 8.81 -15.17 41.41
CA ILE A 773 7.91 -15.91 42.30
C ILE A 773 6.76 -16.55 41.50
N GLY A 774 6.51 -17.83 41.72
CA GLY A 774 5.49 -18.60 41.02
C GLY A 774 5.96 -19.09 39.64
N ASN A 775 4.99 -19.44 38.79
CA ASN A 775 5.25 -19.87 37.41
C ASN A 775 4.99 -18.73 36.42
N GLU A 776 5.53 -18.88 35.20
CA GLU A 776 5.14 -18.05 34.06
C GLU A 776 3.67 -18.30 33.71
N LEU A 777 2.87 -17.23 33.66
CA LEU A 777 1.47 -17.27 33.26
C LEU A 777 1.39 -17.34 31.73
N SER A 778 0.70 -18.34 31.20
CA SER A 778 0.31 -18.36 29.78
C SER A 778 -0.96 -17.54 29.59
N MET A 779 -0.80 -16.31 29.12
CA MET A 779 -1.89 -15.37 28.92
C MET A 779 -2.83 -15.82 27.80
N SER A 780 -4.09 -15.41 27.86
CA SER A 780 -5.09 -15.71 26.82
C SER A 780 -6.18 -14.65 26.78
N TYR A 781 -6.58 -14.17 25.60
CA TYR A 781 -7.76 -13.31 25.46
C TYR A 781 -9.04 -14.15 25.65
N ASP A 782 -9.79 -13.90 26.73
CA ASP A 782 -11.03 -14.63 27.04
C ASP A 782 -12.26 -13.74 26.85
N LEU A 783 -13.24 -14.23 26.11
CA LEU A 783 -14.46 -13.50 25.77
C LEU A 783 -15.36 -13.22 26.98
N LYS A 784 -15.13 -13.86 28.14
CA LYS A 784 -15.83 -13.54 29.39
C LYS A 784 -15.58 -12.11 29.85
N LEU A 785 -14.38 -11.57 29.58
CA LEU A 785 -14.06 -10.17 29.81
C LEU A 785 -14.09 -9.38 28.50
N PHE A 786 -13.67 -9.97 27.38
CA PHE A 786 -13.70 -9.32 26.06
C PHE A 786 -12.81 -8.06 25.98
N THR A 787 -11.71 -8.03 26.74
CA THR A 787 -10.71 -6.97 26.72
C THR A 787 -9.32 -7.58 26.74
N GLY A 788 -8.33 -6.83 26.23
CA GLY A 788 -6.92 -7.17 26.39
C GLY A 788 -6.51 -7.23 27.87
N TYR A 789 -5.34 -7.82 28.13
CA TYR A 789 -4.74 -7.78 29.46
C TYR A 789 -4.48 -6.34 29.89
N ARG A 790 -4.56 -6.11 31.19
CA ARG A 790 -4.29 -4.83 31.82
C ARG A 790 -3.38 -4.99 33.02
N SER A 791 -2.54 -3.99 33.27
CA SER A 791 -1.86 -3.88 34.56
C SER A 791 -2.86 -3.38 35.58
N ALA A 792 -3.04 -4.11 36.69
CA ALA A 792 -4.03 -3.75 37.70
C ALA A 792 -3.48 -3.73 39.12
N ILE A 793 -3.72 -2.62 39.82
CA ILE A 793 -3.46 -2.42 41.24
C ILE A 793 -4.74 -2.73 42.00
N TYR A 794 -4.67 -3.58 43.03
CA TYR A 794 -5.84 -3.98 43.80
C TYR A 794 -5.57 -3.98 45.31
N SER A 795 -6.65 -3.83 46.09
CA SER A 795 -6.68 -4.17 47.52
C SER A 795 -8.09 -4.58 47.93
N TYR A 796 -8.23 -5.70 48.64
CA TYR A 796 -9.51 -6.17 49.18
C TYR A 796 -9.34 -7.01 50.45
N ALA A 797 -10.42 -7.15 51.21
CA ALA A 797 -10.49 -7.99 52.40
C ALA A 797 -11.27 -9.28 52.12
N THR A 798 -10.79 -10.42 52.62
CA THR A 798 -11.52 -11.70 52.58
C THR A 798 -12.27 -12.00 53.88
N LYS A 799 -11.91 -11.33 54.99
CA LYS A 799 -12.43 -11.63 56.34
C LYS A 799 -13.00 -10.40 57.05
N THR A 800 -12.17 -9.38 57.27
CA THR A 800 -12.54 -8.19 58.05
C THR A 800 -12.17 -6.92 57.30
N THR A 801 -13.13 -6.01 57.15
CA THR A 801 -12.91 -4.74 56.46
C THR A 801 -12.19 -3.69 57.32
N GLY A 802 -11.75 -2.62 56.68
CA GLY A 802 -11.18 -1.43 57.30
C GLY A 802 -9.66 -1.42 57.39
N GLY A 803 -8.96 -2.40 56.82
CA GLY A 803 -7.54 -2.25 56.48
C GLY A 803 -7.35 -1.43 55.20
N TYR A 804 -6.11 -1.07 54.89
CA TYR A 804 -5.76 -0.37 53.66
C TYR A 804 -4.32 -0.63 53.22
N ALA A 805 -4.10 -0.54 51.91
CA ALA A 805 -2.80 -0.56 51.26
C ALA A 805 -2.47 0.82 50.72
N ASP A 806 -1.21 1.23 50.86
CA ASP A 806 -0.68 2.45 50.23
C ASP A 806 0.30 2.05 49.12
N ILE A 807 0.17 2.65 47.93
CA ILE A 807 1.02 2.42 46.77
C ILE A 807 1.80 3.71 46.51
N ASP A 808 3.13 3.62 46.51
CA ASP A 808 4.04 4.77 46.36
C ASP A 808 4.01 5.30 44.93
N PHE A 809 4.17 4.41 43.96
CA PHE A 809 4.21 4.74 42.53
C PHE A 809 3.72 3.57 41.68
N PHE A 810 3.47 3.87 40.40
CA PHE A 810 3.34 2.93 39.29
C PHE A 810 4.34 3.33 38.21
N ASP A 811 5.35 2.50 37.98
CA ASP A 811 6.33 2.69 36.90
C ASP A 811 6.02 1.70 35.77
N TYR A 812 6.12 2.18 34.53
CA TYR A 812 5.77 1.45 33.33
C TYR A 812 6.90 1.48 32.30
N GLU A 813 7.56 0.34 32.13
CA GLU A 813 8.62 0.16 31.13
C GLU A 813 8.02 -0.45 29.85
N ARG A 814 8.48 -0.03 28.67
CA ARG A 814 8.01 -0.58 27.38
C ARG A 814 9.14 -0.70 26.36
N ALA A 815 8.97 -1.62 25.42
CA ALA A 815 9.82 -1.69 24.24
C ALA A 815 9.44 -0.60 23.22
N GLU A 816 10.41 -0.12 22.46
CA GLU A 816 10.18 0.70 21.26
C GLU A 816 9.59 -0.19 20.15
N TRP A 817 8.57 0.29 19.43
CA TRP A 817 7.82 -0.60 18.53
C TRP A 817 7.19 0.04 17.27
N ASN A 818 7.13 1.37 17.18
CA ASN A 818 6.51 2.08 16.05
C ASN A 818 7.52 2.67 15.04
N GLN A 819 8.81 2.70 15.39
CA GLN A 819 9.88 2.97 14.46
C GLN A 819 10.22 1.66 13.75
N PRO A 820 10.12 1.58 12.41
CA PRO A 820 10.56 0.39 11.71
C PRO A 820 12.03 0.16 12.08
N GLU A 821 12.34 -1.02 12.63
CA GLU A 821 13.74 -1.39 12.85
C GLU A 821 14.45 -1.29 11.49
N GLU A 822 15.36 -0.33 11.36
CA GLU A 822 16.07 -0.09 10.11
C GLU A 822 16.96 -1.31 9.87
N ILE A 823 16.60 -2.16 8.91
CA ILE A 823 17.44 -3.30 8.52
C ILE A 823 18.63 -2.74 7.77
N LYS A 824 19.67 -2.39 8.54
CA LYS A 824 20.92 -1.86 8.00
C LYS A 824 21.73 -2.99 7.40
N PRO A 825 22.39 -2.76 6.26
CA PRO A 825 23.40 -3.70 5.80
C PRO A 825 24.53 -3.77 6.84
N ASN A 826 25.19 -4.91 6.96
CA ASN A 826 26.38 -5.05 7.78
C ASN A 826 27.54 -4.16 7.25
N SER A 827 28.70 -4.19 7.91
CA SER A 827 29.86 -3.38 7.50
C SER A 827 30.41 -3.70 6.10
N LEU A 828 29.97 -4.80 5.47
CA LEU A 828 30.32 -5.20 4.11
C LEU A 828 29.25 -4.80 3.08
N GLY A 829 28.17 -4.16 3.51
CA GLY A 829 27.06 -3.78 2.64
C GLY A 829 26.00 -4.87 2.48
N TRP A 830 26.02 -5.94 3.28
CA TRP A 830 25.13 -7.10 3.10
C TRP A 830 23.90 -7.04 4.00
N TYR A 831 22.72 -7.23 3.42
CA TYR A 831 21.44 -7.34 4.12
C TYR A 831 21.16 -8.77 4.59
N PHE A 832 21.61 -9.77 3.82
CA PHE A 832 21.65 -11.17 4.27
C PHE A 832 22.89 -11.86 3.68
N SER A 833 23.35 -12.90 4.36
CA SER A 833 24.44 -13.77 3.95
C SER A 833 24.14 -15.19 4.43
N ASN A 834 23.84 -16.10 3.51
CA ASN A 834 23.46 -17.46 3.84
C ASN A 834 24.52 -18.46 3.37
N GLY A 835 25.21 -19.06 4.34
CA GLY A 835 26.24 -20.10 4.15
C GLY A 835 25.80 -21.49 4.61
N PHE A 836 24.60 -21.62 5.20
CA PHE A 836 23.94 -22.91 5.48
C PHE A 836 24.67 -23.85 6.45
N GLU A 837 25.47 -23.31 7.37
CA GLU A 837 26.28 -24.10 8.31
C GLU A 837 25.46 -24.85 9.37
N ASN A 838 24.26 -24.37 9.71
CA ASN A 838 23.43 -24.97 10.76
C ASN A 838 22.07 -25.48 10.24
N ASP A 839 21.44 -24.73 9.33
CA ASP A 839 20.12 -25.01 8.77
C ASP A 839 19.99 -24.45 7.34
N THR A 840 18.76 -24.27 6.86
CA THR A 840 18.49 -23.78 5.50
C THR A 840 18.35 -22.26 5.41
N GLU A 841 18.43 -21.51 6.53
CA GLU A 841 18.40 -20.04 6.57
C GLU A 841 17.25 -19.40 5.75
N ASP A 842 16.06 -19.96 5.95
CA ASP A 842 14.78 -19.68 5.26
C ASP A 842 14.72 -19.97 3.75
N TRP A 843 15.74 -20.61 3.19
CA TRP A 843 15.64 -21.15 1.84
C TRP A 843 14.69 -22.34 1.82
N THR A 844 13.83 -22.39 0.81
CA THR A 844 12.82 -23.42 0.60
C THR A 844 12.95 -24.05 -0.79
N GLY A 845 12.38 -25.24 -0.94
CA GLY A 845 12.33 -25.91 -2.24
C GLY A 845 11.28 -25.30 -3.16
N ARG A 846 11.66 -25.05 -4.42
CA ARG A 846 10.78 -24.54 -5.46
C ARG A 846 10.22 -25.68 -6.31
N GLY A 847 8.90 -25.73 -6.45
CA GLY A 847 8.21 -26.81 -7.17
C GLY A 847 8.32 -28.14 -6.42
N THR A 848 8.86 -29.18 -7.05
CA THR A 848 9.05 -30.49 -6.38
C THR A 848 10.39 -30.61 -5.63
N ALA A 849 11.24 -29.58 -5.70
CA ALA A 849 12.56 -29.64 -5.09
C ALA A 849 12.46 -29.67 -3.56
N ASN A 850 13.41 -30.35 -2.91
CA ASN A 850 13.66 -30.33 -1.48
C ASN A 850 15.01 -29.67 -1.23
N VAL A 851 15.13 -28.96 -0.10
CA VAL A 851 16.39 -28.32 0.32
C VAL A 851 16.77 -28.78 1.72
N ALA A 852 18.08 -28.96 1.96
CA ALA A 852 18.62 -29.29 3.27
C ALA A 852 20.08 -28.83 3.37
N SER A 853 20.52 -28.39 4.56
CA SER A 853 21.95 -28.19 4.83
C SER A 853 22.69 -29.53 4.72
N SER A 854 23.85 -29.53 4.06
CA SER A 854 24.63 -30.73 3.74
C SER A 854 26.11 -30.51 3.93
N ALA A 855 26.76 -31.43 4.67
CA ALA A 855 28.20 -31.46 4.90
C ALA A 855 29.00 -32.13 3.76
N ASN A 856 28.36 -32.47 2.64
CA ASN A 856 29.04 -33.18 1.54
C ASN A 856 30.06 -32.30 0.81
N THR A 857 29.76 -31.01 0.70
CA THR A 857 30.61 -30.00 0.06
C THR A 857 30.21 -28.63 0.62
N GLY A 858 31.17 -27.72 0.73
CA GLY A 858 30.97 -26.29 1.00
C GLY A 858 31.90 -25.47 0.11
N TYR A 859 31.50 -24.26 -0.27
CA TYR A 859 32.39 -23.29 -0.89
C TYR A 859 33.16 -22.53 0.19
N VAL A 860 32.44 -22.00 1.18
CA VAL A 860 32.99 -21.44 2.42
C VAL A 860 32.41 -22.23 3.60
N GLY A 861 33.23 -22.52 4.60
CA GLY A 861 32.78 -23.37 5.71
C GLY A 861 32.79 -24.86 5.35
N ASN A 862 31.94 -25.65 6.01
CA ASN A 862 31.89 -27.11 5.84
C ASN A 862 30.57 -27.60 5.25
N HIS A 863 29.56 -26.74 5.12
CA HIS A 863 28.24 -27.11 4.64
C HIS A 863 27.86 -26.28 3.40
N SER A 864 26.78 -26.69 2.75
CA SER A 864 26.07 -25.92 1.72
C SER A 864 24.62 -26.38 1.66
N LEU A 865 23.76 -25.63 0.96
CA LEU A 865 22.37 -26.05 0.75
C LEU A 865 22.28 -27.05 -0.41
N PHE A 866 21.93 -28.29 -0.10
CA PHE A 866 21.68 -29.33 -1.11
C PHE A 866 20.25 -29.27 -1.64
N VAL A 867 20.12 -29.11 -2.95
CA VAL A 867 18.86 -29.06 -3.69
C VAL A 867 18.64 -30.38 -4.42
N SER A 868 17.56 -31.07 -4.08
CA SER A 868 17.28 -32.43 -4.56
C SER A 868 15.80 -32.64 -4.93
N GLY A 869 15.44 -33.82 -5.47
CA GLY A 869 14.04 -34.14 -5.79
C GLY A 869 13.46 -33.33 -6.96
N ARG A 870 14.33 -32.77 -7.80
CA ARG A 870 13.95 -31.95 -8.95
C ARG A 870 13.37 -32.84 -10.05
N THR A 871 12.23 -32.45 -10.62
CA THR A 871 11.57 -33.16 -11.73
C THR A 871 11.56 -32.37 -13.03
N SER A 872 11.91 -31.09 -12.98
CA SER A 872 12.00 -30.16 -14.11
C SER A 872 13.07 -29.11 -13.87
N SER A 873 13.54 -28.45 -14.92
CA SER A 873 14.65 -27.48 -14.85
C SER A 873 14.36 -26.24 -14.01
N TRP A 874 13.09 -25.84 -13.92
CA TRP A 874 12.64 -24.72 -13.09
C TRP A 874 12.47 -25.06 -11.59
N ASN A 875 12.57 -26.35 -11.21
CA ASN A 875 12.60 -26.71 -9.78
C ASN A 875 13.97 -26.37 -9.20
N GLY A 876 14.02 -25.86 -7.97
CA GLY A 876 15.28 -25.33 -7.43
C GLY A 876 15.17 -24.90 -5.97
N ALA A 877 16.01 -23.96 -5.56
CA ALA A 877 15.95 -23.33 -4.24
C ALA A 877 15.45 -21.89 -4.36
N GLN A 878 14.66 -21.42 -3.40
CA GLN A 878 14.13 -20.06 -3.37
C GLN A 878 14.16 -19.46 -1.96
N LYS A 879 14.21 -18.12 -1.87
CA LYS A 879 14.11 -17.33 -0.63
C LYS A 879 13.21 -16.12 -0.86
N ALA A 880 12.29 -15.85 0.07
CA ALA A 880 11.50 -14.62 0.07
C ALA A 880 12.42 -13.43 0.39
N LEU A 881 12.31 -12.35 -0.40
CA LEU A 881 13.03 -11.11 -0.13
C LEU A 881 12.18 -10.21 0.78
N SER A 882 12.79 -9.67 1.83
CA SER A 882 12.12 -8.73 2.73
C SER A 882 11.78 -7.44 2.01
N ASP A 883 10.50 -7.10 1.97
CA ASP A 883 9.96 -5.84 1.45
C ASP A 883 10.45 -4.61 2.24
N ARG A 884 10.94 -4.79 3.47
CA ARG A 884 11.56 -3.74 4.28
C ARG A 884 12.91 -3.28 3.72
N VAL A 885 13.62 -4.16 3.02
CA VAL A 885 14.94 -3.89 2.44
C VAL A 885 14.86 -3.72 0.93
N PHE A 886 14.30 -4.71 0.24
CA PHE A 886 14.37 -4.81 -1.21
C PHE A 886 13.17 -4.10 -1.83
N LYS A 887 13.34 -2.83 -2.18
CA LYS A 887 12.29 -1.98 -2.77
C LYS A 887 12.29 -2.01 -4.31
N PRO A 888 11.11 -2.08 -4.95
CA PRO A 888 10.95 -1.88 -6.40
C PRO A 888 11.58 -0.57 -6.89
N GLY A 889 12.19 -0.61 -8.07
CA GLY A 889 12.84 0.55 -8.67
C GLY A 889 14.25 0.84 -8.16
N ASN A 890 14.70 0.21 -7.06
CA ASN A 890 16.06 0.35 -6.53
C ASN A 890 17.01 -0.72 -7.07
N GLU A 891 18.31 -0.44 -7.00
CA GLU A 891 19.38 -1.36 -7.39
C GLU A 891 19.97 -2.09 -6.17
N TYR A 892 20.18 -3.39 -6.31
CA TYR A 892 20.79 -4.25 -5.30
C TYR A 892 21.84 -5.17 -5.92
N SER A 893 22.76 -5.66 -5.08
CA SER A 893 23.75 -6.67 -5.45
C SER A 893 23.27 -8.04 -4.97
N PHE A 894 23.18 -9.00 -5.86
CA PHE A 894 22.86 -10.40 -5.53
C PHE A 894 23.99 -11.32 -5.98
N SER A 895 24.30 -12.33 -5.16
CA SER A 895 25.24 -13.38 -5.51
C SER A 895 24.90 -14.72 -4.89
N VAL A 896 25.26 -15.81 -5.57
CA VAL A 896 25.26 -17.17 -5.02
C VAL A 896 26.33 -18.00 -5.71
N ASN A 897 26.96 -18.93 -4.99
CA ASN A 897 27.83 -19.95 -5.59
C ASN A 897 27.04 -21.24 -5.81
N VAL A 898 27.18 -21.83 -6.98
CA VAL A 898 26.50 -23.07 -7.37
C VAL A 898 27.52 -24.14 -7.72
N LYS A 899 27.21 -25.39 -7.37
CA LYS A 899 27.95 -26.58 -7.76
C LYS A 899 27.00 -27.72 -8.01
N PHE A 900 27.27 -28.57 -8.99
CA PHE A 900 26.44 -29.72 -9.28
C PHE A 900 27.27 -30.97 -9.55
N ASP A 901 26.65 -32.11 -9.30
CA ASP A 901 27.18 -33.42 -9.65
C ASP A 901 26.15 -34.13 -10.52
N SER A 902 26.51 -34.42 -11.76
CA SER A 902 25.63 -35.15 -12.69
C SER A 902 26.42 -36.04 -13.67
N GLU A 903 25.72 -36.71 -14.58
CA GLU A 903 26.35 -37.37 -15.73
C GLU A 903 26.84 -36.37 -16.79
N LYS A 904 26.21 -35.19 -16.91
CA LYS A 904 26.67 -34.09 -17.79
C LYS A 904 27.93 -33.43 -17.20
N ILE A 905 28.86 -33.03 -18.06
CA ILE A 905 30.10 -32.34 -17.67
C ILE A 905 29.82 -30.85 -17.38
N THR A 906 28.84 -30.24 -18.06
CA THR A 906 28.41 -28.86 -17.85
C THR A 906 26.89 -28.75 -17.71
N ASP A 907 26.42 -27.72 -17.01
CA ASP A 907 24.99 -27.36 -16.91
C ASP A 907 24.86 -25.84 -16.79
N LYS A 908 23.81 -25.26 -17.36
CA LYS A 908 23.57 -23.81 -17.33
C LYS A 908 22.62 -23.47 -16.19
N PHE A 909 23.04 -22.54 -15.34
CA PHE A 909 22.29 -22.06 -14.18
C PHE A 909 21.80 -20.63 -14.36
N PHE A 910 20.67 -20.33 -13.71
CA PHE A 910 20.10 -19.00 -13.61
C PHE A 910 19.83 -18.62 -12.15
N MET A 911 20.08 -17.36 -11.84
CA MET A 911 19.53 -16.67 -10.68
C MET A 911 18.46 -15.70 -11.19
N LYS A 912 17.25 -15.79 -10.64
CA LYS A 912 16.08 -15.04 -11.09
C LYS A 912 15.29 -14.48 -9.92
N LEU A 913 14.49 -13.45 -10.20
CA LEU A 913 13.50 -12.89 -9.29
C LEU A 913 12.10 -13.27 -9.79
N GLU A 914 11.34 -14.01 -8.99
CA GLU A 914 9.89 -14.09 -9.15
C GLU A 914 9.26 -12.91 -8.41
N TYR A 915 8.26 -12.27 -9.02
CA TYR A 915 7.48 -11.21 -8.38
C TYR A 915 6.07 -11.13 -8.99
N SER A 916 5.13 -10.56 -8.26
CA SER A 916 3.81 -10.13 -8.77
C SER A 916 3.93 -8.72 -9.36
N ASP A 917 3.47 -8.50 -10.59
CA ASP A 917 3.35 -7.15 -11.16
C ASP A 917 2.15 -6.38 -10.57
N ALA A 918 1.99 -5.11 -10.94
CA ALA A 918 0.90 -4.25 -10.46
C ALA A 918 -0.53 -4.78 -10.75
N ASN A 919 -0.67 -5.80 -11.60
CA ASN A 919 -1.95 -6.48 -11.86
C ASN A 919 -2.08 -7.81 -11.11
N GLY A 920 -1.17 -8.12 -10.19
CA GLY A 920 -1.10 -9.38 -9.45
C GLY A 920 -0.65 -10.58 -10.29
N LYS A 921 -0.04 -10.37 -11.46
CA LYS A 921 0.42 -11.46 -12.32
C LYS A 921 1.89 -11.78 -12.05
N LYS A 922 2.20 -13.08 -11.91
CA LYS A 922 3.59 -13.54 -11.72
C LYS A 922 4.47 -13.24 -12.93
N GLN A 923 5.61 -12.64 -12.65
CA GLN A 923 6.69 -12.29 -13.57
C GLN A 923 8.01 -12.90 -13.08
N TYR A 924 8.96 -13.04 -14.02
CA TYR A 924 10.25 -13.67 -13.76
C TYR A 924 11.37 -12.81 -14.38
N ALA A 925 12.03 -12.01 -13.56
CA ALA A 925 13.17 -11.20 -14.00
C ALA A 925 14.48 -12.00 -13.92
N HIS A 926 15.32 -11.84 -14.93
CA HIS A 926 16.63 -12.48 -15.00
C HIS A 926 17.66 -11.62 -14.25
N ILE A 927 18.35 -12.22 -13.26
CA ILE A 927 19.36 -11.54 -12.46
C ILE A 927 20.76 -11.87 -13.00
N ALA A 928 21.09 -13.16 -13.08
CA ALA A 928 22.40 -13.64 -13.52
C ALA A 928 22.32 -15.06 -14.12
N GLU A 929 23.30 -15.43 -14.95
CA GLU A 929 23.44 -16.78 -15.52
C GLU A 929 24.91 -17.20 -15.63
N GLY A 930 25.15 -18.51 -15.72
CA GLY A 930 26.49 -19.07 -15.91
C GLY A 930 26.47 -20.54 -16.29
N ILE A 931 27.57 -21.05 -16.86
CA ILE A 931 27.75 -22.47 -17.21
C ILE A 931 28.65 -23.13 -16.17
N ALA A 932 28.06 -23.97 -15.33
CA ALA A 932 28.77 -24.66 -14.26
C ALA A 932 29.52 -25.86 -14.85
N VAL A 933 30.68 -26.18 -14.30
CA VAL A 933 31.35 -27.44 -14.57
C VAL A 933 31.13 -28.39 -13.40
N LYS A 934 30.88 -29.66 -13.72
CA LYS A 934 30.69 -30.72 -12.74
C LYS A 934 31.82 -30.72 -11.71
N GLY A 935 31.44 -30.77 -10.43
CA GLY A 935 32.39 -30.87 -9.32
C GLY A 935 33.06 -29.55 -8.90
N GLU A 936 32.93 -28.49 -9.70
CA GLU A 936 33.50 -27.17 -9.44
C GLU A 936 32.42 -26.18 -8.97
N TRP A 937 32.84 -25.19 -8.17
CA TRP A 937 31.99 -24.08 -7.76
C TRP A 937 32.04 -22.97 -8.81
N MET A 938 30.91 -22.33 -9.07
CA MET A 938 30.80 -21.17 -9.95
C MET A 938 29.84 -20.14 -9.36
N GLN A 939 30.20 -18.86 -9.49
CA GLN A 939 29.41 -17.76 -8.94
C GLN A 939 28.43 -17.21 -9.97
N LEU A 940 27.15 -17.14 -9.58
CA LEU A 940 26.16 -16.27 -10.22
C LEU A 940 26.17 -14.94 -9.45
N SER A 941 26.30 -13.81 -10.16
CA SER A 941 26.26 -12.50 -9.51
C SER A 941 25.75 -11.40 -10.44
N ASN A 942 25.09 -10.42 -9.85
CA ASN A 942 24.76 -9.15 -10.50
C ASN A 942 24.89 -8.02 -9.46
N PRO A 943 25.89 -7.13 -9.59
CA PRO A 943 26.11 -6.08 -8.60
C PRO A 943 25.08 -4.95 -8.67
N ASN A 944 24.35 -4.78 -9.79
CA ASN A 944 23.45 -3.66 -10.03
C ASN A 944 22.11 -4.15 -10.60
N PHE A 945 21.52 -5.17 -9.99
CA PHE A 945 20.20 -5.63 -10.40
C PHE A 945 19.14 -4.63 -9.94
N LYS A 946 18.49 -3.97 -10.89
CA LYS A 946 17.36 -3.09 -10.62
C LYS A 946 16.09 -3.90 -10.49
N ILE A 947 15.49 -3.91 -9.29
CA ILE A 947 14.20 -4.56 -9.08
C ILE A 947 13.14 -3.84 -9.94
N PRO A 948 12.33 -4.56 -10.73
CA PRO A 948 11.29 -3.95 -11.56
C PRO A 948 10.36 -3.04 -10.76
N LEU A 949 9.91 -1.93 -11.36
CA LEU A 949 8.98 -1.01 -10.71
C LEU A 949 7.63 -1.71 -10.46
N GLY A 950 7.05 -1.55 -9.27
CA GLY A 950 5.79 -2.20 -8.89
C GLY A 950 5.89 -3.71 -8.65
N ALA A 951 7.10 -4.24 -8.41
CA ALA A 951 7.28 -5.65 -8.05
C ALA A 951 6.88 -5.94 -6.59
N GLU A 952 6.08 -6.97 -6.37
CA GLU A 952 5.67 -7.43 -5.03
C GLU A 952 5.84 -8.95 -4.89
N ASP A 953 5.63 -9.51 -3.69
CA ASP A 953 5.79 -10.95 -3.41
C ASP A 953 7.11 -11.53 -3.94
N MET A 954 8.22 -10.86 -3.64
CA MET A 954 9.50 -11.11 -4.29
C MET A 954 10.22 -12.35 -3.76
N TYR A 955 10.56 -13.28 -4.67
CA TYR A 955 11.38 -14.44 -4.36
C TYR A 955 12.64 -14.48 -5.23
N LEU A 956 13.80 -14.53 -4.57
CA LEU A 956 15.05 -14.90 -5.23
C LEU A 956 15.08 -16.42 -5.41
N TYR A 957 15.38 -16.91 -6.60
CA TYR A 957 15.45 -18.36 -6.83
C TYR A 957 16.49 -18.77 -7.86
N ILE A 958 16.99 -19.99 -7.69
CA ILE A 958 18.06 -20.60 -8.50
C ILE A 958 17.51 -21.82 -9.25
N GLU A 959 17.74 -21.88 -10.55
CA GLU A 959 17.28 -22.96 -11.44
C GLU A 959 18.33 -23.33 -12.49
N THR A 960 18.08 -24.40 -13.26
CA THR A 960 18.89 -24.78 -14.42
C THR A 960 18.13 -24.51 -15.73
N TYR A 961 18.83 -24.48 -16.86
CA TYR A 961 18.21 -24.24 -18.17
C TYR A 961 17.31 -25.40 -18.62
N ASP A 962 17.89 -26.60 -18.74
CA ASP A 962 17.21 -27.77 -19.28
C ASP A 962 17.42 -29.05 -18.45
N GLY A 963 18.41 -29.07 -17.54
CA GLY A 963 18.70 -30.20 -16.67
C GLY A 963 17.77 -30.29 -15.47
N ASN A 964 17.67 -31.46 -14.85
CA ASN A 964 16.98 -31.68 -13.57
C ASN A 964 17.94 -32.25 -12.50
N ASN A 965 19.24 -32.04 -12.68
CA ASN A 965 20.30 -32.55 -11.82
C ASN A 965 20.21 -31.95 -10.41
N ASN A 966 20.52 -32.73 -9.38
CA ASN A 966 20.68 -32.17 -8.04
C ASN A 966 21.89 -31.23 -8.01
N PHE A 967 21.83 -30.18 -7.20
CA PHE A 967 22.91 -29.20 -7.08
C PHE A 967 23.01 -28.67 -5.66
N TYR A 968 24.08 -27.95 -5.38
CA TYR A 968 24.40 -27.29 -4.13
C TYR A 968 24.46 -25.79 -4.37
N ILE A 969 23.99 -25.00 -3.40
CA ILE A 969 24.22 -23.57 -3.36
C ILE A 969 24.90 -23.17 -2.06
N ASP A 970 25.76 -22.16 -2.11
CA ASP A 970 26.47 -21.65 -0.95
C ASP A 970 26.78 -20.15 -1.10
N GLU A 971 27.00 -19.47 0.02
CA GLU A 971 27.25 -18.02 0.11
C GLU A 971 26.22 -17.20 -0.70
N ALA A 972 24.93 -17.42 -0.43
CA ALA A 972 23.86 -16.66 -1.07
C ALA A 972 23.69 -15.30 -0.34
N ILE A 973 23.97 -14.21 -1.06
CA ILE A 973 24.11 -12.87 -0.47
C ILE A 973 23.22 -11.87 -1.23
N GLY A 974 22.53 -11.01 -0.46
CA GLY A 974 21.85 -9.82 -0.95
C GLY A 974 22.40 -8.57 -0.27
N ALA A 975 22.78 -7.57 -1.04
CA ALA A 975 23.56 -6.42 -0.61
C ALA A 975 23.14 -5.12 -1.30
N VAL A 976 23.70 -4.00 -0.84
CA VAL A 976 23.53 -2.68 -1.46
C VAL A 976 23.98 -2.72 -2.93
N GLY A 977 23.27 -2.03 -3.83
CA GLY A 977 23.67 -1.89 -5.23
C GLY A 977 25.12 -1.40 -5.39
N GLY A 978 25.83 -1.95 -6.36
CA GLY A 978 27.26 -1.70 -6.60
C GLY A 978 28.23 -2.47 -5.70
N THR A 979 27.75 -3.20 -4.68
CA THR A 979 28.61 -4.00 -3.80
C THR A 979 29.21 -5.17 -4.56
N GLY A 980 30.54 -5.22 -4.67
CA GLY A 980 31.25 -6.35 -5.23
C GLY A 980 31.31 -7.50 -4.24
N ILE A 981 30.66 -8.62 -4.56
CA ILE A 981 30.66 -9.82 -3.72
C ILE A 981 31.67 -10.81 -4.30
N LEU A 982 32.67 -11.19 -3.52
CA LEU A 982 33.67 -12.19 -3.92
C LEU A 982 33.05 -13.59 -3.86
N GLY A 983 33.31 -14.41 -4.88
CA GLY A 983 32.89 -15.81 -4.93
C GLY A 983 33.80 -16.61 -5.87
N ALA A 984 33.34 -17.79 -6.29
CA ALA A 984 34.10 -18.70 -7.15
C ALA A 984 34.43 -18.12 -8.54
N GLY A 985 33.87 -16.96 -8.90
CA GLY A 985 33.99 -16.32 -10.19
C GLY A 985 33.07 -16.95 -11.24
N VAL A 986 32.91 -16.25 -12.38
CA VAL A 986 32.17 -16.79 -13.52
C VAL A 986 33.14 -17.61 -14.36
N GLN A 987 33.00 -18.93 -14.33
CA GLN A 987 33.76 -19.79 -15.22
C GLN A 987 33.21 -19.63 -16.66
N LYS A 988 33.98 -19.01 -17.54
CA LYS A 988 33.64 -18.93 -18.97
C LYS A 988 34.06 -20.24 -19.63
N PHE A 989 33.10 -21.16 -19.78
CA PHE A 989 33.28 -22.34 -20.61
C PHE A 989 32.94 -21.98 -22.06
N ILE A 990 33.96 -21.91 -22.93
CA ILE A 990 33.80 -21.63 -24.36
C ILE A 990 34.10 -22.94 -25.10
N LEU A 991 33.16 -23.42 -25.91
CA LEU A 991 33.42 -24.57 -26.80
C LEU A 991 34.58 -24.21 -27.73
N GLY A 992 35.52 -25.13 -27.92
CA GLY A 992 36.72 -24.94 -28.72
C GLY A 992 37.89 -24.29 -27.98
N ASP A 993 37.68 -23.71 -26.80
CA ASP A 993 38.72 -23.14 -25.93
C ASP A 993 39.19 -24.22 -24.93
N ILE A 994 40.20 -24.97 -25.35
CA ILE A 994 40.68 -26.18 -24.67
C ILE A 994 41.69 -25.81 -23.58
N ASN A 995 42.33 -24.65 -23.69
CA ASN A 995 43.29 -24.14 -22.72
C ASN A 995 42.66 -23.19 -21.66
N PHE A 996 41.40 -22.78 -21.85
CA PHE A 996 40.61 -21.89 -20.99
C PHE A 996 41.16 -20.47 -20.86
N ASP A 997 41.83 -19.96 -21.89
CA ASP A 997 42.35 -18.59 -21.91
C ASP A 997 41.33 -17.55 -22.40
N GLY A 998 40.15 -18.01 -22.83
CA GLY A 998 39.04 -17.19 -23.29
C GLY A 998 39.05 -16.90 -24.80
N VAL A 999 39.98 -17.47 -25.56
CA VAL A 999 40.13 -17.25 -27.01
C VAL A 999 40.32 -18.59 -27.73
N ILE A 1000 39.47 -18.89 -28.71
CA ILE A 1000 39.63 -20.10 -29.56
C ILE A 1000 40.67 -19.82 -30.64
N ASP A 1001 41.86 -20.39 -30.52
CA ASP A 1001 42.96 -20.15 -31.46
C ASP A 1001 43.79 -21.40 -31.81
N ALA A 1002 44.94 -21.17 -32.47
CA ALA A 1002 45.81 -22.25 -32.92
C ALA A 1002 46.39 -23.09 -31.77
N TYR A 1003 46.49 -22.56 -30.56
CA TYR A 1003 46.92 -23.29 -29.37
C TYR A 1003 45.87 -24.31 -28.95
N ASP A 1004 44.59 -23.97 -28.99
CA ASP A 1004 43.51 -24.94 -28.75
C ASP A 1004 43.53 -26.04 -29.78
N MET A 1005 43.72 -25.71 -31.07
CA MET A 1005 43.82 -26.72 -32.13
C MET A 1005 44.98 -27.71 -31.91
N ILE A 1006 46.08 -27.27 -31.29
CA ILE A 1006 47.20 -28.14 -30.93
C ILE A 1006 46.77 -29.09 -29.80
N LEU A 1007 46.13 -28.57 -28.76
CA LEU A 1007 45.65 -29.36 -27.63
C LEU A 1007 44.53 -30.33 -28.04
N ALA A 1008 43.62 -29.89 -28.92
CA ALA A 1008 42.59 -30.70 -29.55
C ALA A 1008 43.22 -31.93 -30.23
N ARG A 1009 44.23 -31.70 -31.08
CA ARG A 1009 44.94 -32.78 -31.79
C ARG A 1009 45.69 -33.71 -30.85
N GLN A 1010 46.30 -33.16 -29.80
CA GLN A 1010 46.99 -33.93 -28.78
C GLN A 1010 46.00 -34.80 -28.00
N GLY A 1011 44.84 -34.27 -27.63
CA GLY A 1011 43.75 -34.98 -26.97
C GLY A 1011 43.24 -36.18 -27.78
N CYS A 1012 43.08 -36.03 -29.11
CA CYS A 1012 42.74 -37.14 -30.02
C CYS A 1012 43.77 -38.28 -30.02
N LEU A 1013 45.04 -37.98 -29.76
CA LEU A 1013 46.15 -38.93 -29.89
C LEU A 1013 46.51 -39.63 -28.58
N SER A 1014 46.40 -38.93 -27.45
CA SER A 1014 46.96 -39.38 -26.17
C SER A 1014 46.11 -39.08 -24.94
N SER A 1015 44.82 -38.75 -25.12
CA SER A 1015 43.87 -38.24 -24.11
C SER A 1015 44.12 -36.79 -23.67
N PHE A 1016 43.07 -36.13 -23.17
CA PHE A 1016 43.11 -34.74 -22.69
C PHE A 1016 43.63 -34.66 -21.26
N ASP A 1017 44.25 -33.52 -20.94
CA ASP A 1017 44.79 -33.24 -19.60
C ASP A 1017 43.68 -33.06 -18.53
N SER A 1018 42.43 -32.82 -18.95
CA SER A 1018 41.27 -32.81 -18.07
C SER A 1018 39.98 -33.19 -18.80
N THR A 1019 38.97 -33.62 -18.05
CA THR A 1019 37.59 -33.81 -18.54
C THR A 1019 36.97 -32.52 -19.06
N LEU A 1020 37.42 -31.37 -18.55
CA LEU A 1020 37.01 -30.03 -18.97
C LEU A 1020 37.54 -29.75 -20.38
N ALA A 1021 38.83 -30.02 -20.62
CA ALA A 1021 39.47 -29.86 -21.92
C ALA A 1021 38.84 -30.80 -22.97
N GLN A 1022 38.46 -32.01 -22.55
CA GLN A 1022 37.70 -32.93 -23.38
C GLN A 1022 36.30 -32.40 -23.74
N ALA A 1023 35.58 -31.80 -22.79
CA ALA A 1023 34.27 -31.22 -23.03
C ALA A 1023 34.34 -29.96 -23.89
N ALA A 1024 35.36 -29.12 -23.71
CA ALA A 1024 35.59 -27.96 -24.56
C ALA A 1024 35.93 -28.38 -25.99
N ALA A 1025 36.61 -29.52 -26.16
CA ALA A 1025 36.98 -30.02 -27.47
C ALA A 1025 35.81 -30.68 -28.24
N ASP A 1026 34.81 -31.24 -27.56
CA ASP A 1026 33.56 -31.78 -28.13
C ASP A 1026 32.63 -30.63 -28.57
N VAL A 1027 33.01 -29.94 -29.65
CA VAL A 1027 32.39 -28.70 -30.10
C VAL A 1027 31.05 -28.91 -30.78
N ASP A 1028 30.76 -30.12 -31.27
CA ASP A 1028 29.44 -30.48 -31.76
C ASP A 1028 28.50 -31.06 -30.67
N GLN A 1029 29.04 -31.30 -29.48
CA GLN A 1029 28.33 -31.79 -28.29
C GLN A 1029 27.67 -33.16 -28.48
N ASN A 1030 28.17 -33.98 -29.40
CA ASN A 1030 27.60 -35.31 -29.65
C ASN A 1030 28.01 -36.35 -28.57
N GLY A 1031 28.88 -35.96 -27.63
CA GLY A 1031 29.40 -36.80 -26.55
C GLY A 1031 30.66 -37.61 -26.93
N VAL A 1032 31.16 -37.44 -28.15
CA VAL A 1032 32.31 -38.13 -28.71
C VAL A 1032 33.21 -37.13 -29.41
N TYR A 1033 34.31 -36.78 -28.75
CA TYR A 1033 35.34 -35.96 -29.37
C TYR A 1033 36.12 -36.74 -30.45
N ASP A 1034 35.94 -36.36 -31.72
CA ASP A 1034 36.56 -37.04 -32.86
C ASP A 1034 37.08 -36.08 -33.95
N LYS A 1035 37.23 -36.60 -35.18
CA LYS A 1035 37.75 -35.82 -36.31
C LYS A 1035 36.79 -34.70 -36.72
N ALA A 1036 35.48 -34.85 -36.51
CA ALA A 1036 34.48 -33.85 -36.83
C ALA A 1036 34.71 -32.58 -36.01
N ASP A 1037 34.96 -32.71 -34.71
CA ASP A 1037 35.27 -31.59 -33.82
C ASP A 1037 36.53 -30.83 -34.23
N LEU A 1038 37.59 -31.56 -34.59
CA LEU A 1038 38.82 -30.96 -35.09
C LEU A 1038 38.58 -30.11 -36.35
N VAL A 1039 37.68 -30.55 -37.24
CA VAL A 1039 37.35 -29.79 -38.45
C VAL A 1039 36.58 -28.53 -38.09
N LEU A 1040 35.63 -28.63 -37.16
CA LEU A 1040 34.84 -27.51 -36.69
C LEU A 1040 35.71 -26.45 -36.00
N ILE A 1041 36.58 -26.85 -35.06
CA ILE A 1041 37.55 -25.94 -34.40
C ILE A 1041 38.43 -25.25 -35.45
N GLN A 1042 38.93 -26.01 -36.44
CA GLN A 1042 39.72 -25.44 -37.52
C GLN A 1042 38.92 -24.43 -38.37
N ASP A 1043 37.68 -24.73 -38.71
CA ASP A 1043 36.83 -23.86 -39.51
C ASP A 1043 36.44 -22.58 -38.75
N PHE A 1044 36.30 -22.66 -37.42
CA PHE A 1044 36.07 -21.51 -36.56
C PHE A 1044 37.31 -20.59 -36.51
N ILE A 1045 38.49 -21.16 -36.26
CA ILE A 1045 39.77 -20.40 -36.25
C ILE A 1045 40.04 -19.74 -37.61
N LEU A 1046 39.65 -20.38 -38.72
CA LEU A 1046 39.80 -19.85 -40.07
C LEU A 1046 38.66 -18.89 -40.48
N GLY A 1047 37.70 -18.62 -39.60
CA GLY A 1047 36.57 -17.72 -39.83
C GLY A 1047 35.57 -18.21 -40.89
N ARG A 1048 35.57 -19.51 -41.20
CA ARG A 1048 34.62 -20.15 -42.13
C ARG A 1048 33.26 -20.38 -41.48
N ILE A 1049 33.26 -20.61 -40.17
CA ILE A 1049 32.07 -20.61 -39.32
C ILE A 1049 32.25 -19.55 -38.22
N LYS A 1050 31.15 -18.98 -37.76
CA LYS A 1050 31.13 -17.98 -36.67
C LYS A 1050 30.66 -18.55 -35.33
N GLU A 1051 30.15 -19.78 -35.34
CA GLU A 1051 29.62 -20.52 -34.21
C GLU A 1051 29.74 -22.02 -34.50
N PHE A 1052 29.82 -22.85 -33.47
CA PHE A 1052 29.83 -24.31 -33.61
C PHE A 1052 28.40 -24.85 -33.76
N PRO A 1053 28.17 -25.85 -34.63
CA PRO A 1053 26.87 -26.52 -34.72
C PRO A 1053 26.60 -27.31 -33.45
N VAL A 1054 25.38 -27.25 -32.92
CA VAL A 1054 24.92 -28.15 -31.84
C VAL A 1054 24.23 -29.35 -32.50
N ALA A 1055 24.65 -30.57 -32.16
CA ALA A 1055 24.09 -31.82 -32.70
C ALA A 1055 22.66 -32.11 -32.22
#